data_AF-A0A0D8Y9D9-F1
#
_entry.id   AF-A0A0D8Y9D9-F1
#
_cell.length_a   1.000
_cell.length_b   1.000
_cell.length_c   1.000
_cell.angle_alpha   90.00
_cell.angle_beta   90.00
_cell.angle_gamma   90.00
#
_symmetry.space_group_name_H-M   'P 1'
#
loop_
_entity.id
_entity.type
_entity.pdbx_description
1 polymer ?
#
loop_
_entity_poly.entity_id
_entity_poly.type
_entity_poly.pdbx_seq_one_letter_code
_entity_poly.pdbx_strand_id
1 'polypeptide(L)'
;MIVDLVSAARQADWDRARELLFHHWGSECPKLYAPNPDHPWEISEEEKDIDSALFVPLAGAFCADSSVSDSSLRPLIEQAGLSGEKQRPGQICGHVFKSGELTYSCKDCAADATCVMCHECFNLSEHKAHKYKMHTSTGAGYCDCGDKDAWSSGYACKLHKTNDDDTIPFSLPESLEARLRGLTCLILQYSTRLICWEKADVLPLDLNLFAAEKTDVPSVAPYVTVLYNDETHTYETLLVYFQVIRALEMFIHCTKDQAMLIATIVDREGRSSVKVGAKAECERVKSDIQRRTLRDVNRRTEKTGPLDVKVMDGALVAHQNHAIALLAWLNSQIDIFPVLGSIVGDILLNTIVEKDIDEPEVVETILHYDDIYAEFIDDDHDIDVSVVSLTVQFLTVPSIARRLITEDGAMRIIFGALIKHTDQFARDPKDLLSRFDFAKHTFPVTVRRGMHMMRDLSYILTCVPSEENWNNQLRERFIEGCQTLIQFLHRLQRLTHRAILRLCLESLMLHPPSTLEEPAGATHTVVEVNGESTIIIPFDVLRGAVSIHQPLWRLTAGMFTANAELLNFLLSAETTGFTDDEIYIRQQMKKMAGILYEMPLRALVLCAQAYAQLWRRNGFSLVNQIHNYYSPLCRTEMFDRDLLMMQVGAAIRPPTDFLLHIISRFRLTQWADQSGDCGSKNTTPFGKMEPEETGKIIVILAEEMLHLLIMIIGERYQPGVGKCTFAEKMQREVIHVLCTGPQPFSQIQKRMSHDPMVERISLHDVVNSVANFVKPTSTSAGQFHLKDSLFSKYNPFFYHYSKSDFSQAEQFQQKMRIRLCRNLQACPPPVPCEFEPFFVPIRHILKAPCLIKILKLVLDRTGKRSRFSSDRLLHRALYLIGMALHEQARDLKGFSFIEIAAKEELLHSLESLAGSAEVAAHSDLLWWTIQANFIFFFSYSC
;
A
#
# COMPACT_ATOMS: atom_id res chain seq x y z
N MET A 1 -45.80 -30.35 -7.80
CA MET A 1 -44.76 -29.32 -7.59
C MET A 1 -43.48 -29.92 -7.03
N ILE A 2 -43.32 -30.23 -5.73
CA ILE A 2 -42.04 -30.72 -5.16
C ILE A 2 -41.50 -31.95 -5.94
N VAL A 3 -42.35 -32.94 -6.21
CA VAL A 3 -41.97 -34.14 -6.97
C VAL A 3 -41.47 -33.82 -8.38
N ASP A 4 -42.14 -32.89 -9.07
CA ASP A 4 -41.80 -32.48 -10.43
C ASP A 4 -40.50 -31.65 -10.46
N LEU A 5 -40.31 -30.78 -9.45
CA LEU A 5 -39.11 -29.97 -9.28
C LEU A 5 -37.89 -30.85 -8.96
N VAL A 6 -38.04 -31.81 -8.06
CA VAL A 6 -37.00 -32.81 -7.74
C VAL A 6 -36.65 -33.63 -8.98
N SER A 7 -37.65 -34.00 -9.79
CA SER A 7 -37.41 -34.71 -11.05
C SER A 7 -36.63 -33.86 -12.06
N ALA A 8 -36.99 -32.59 -12.24
CA ALA A 8 -36.28 -31.66 -13.12
C ALA A 8 -34.84 -31.42 -12.66
N ALA A 9 -34.63 -31.20 -11.36
CA ALA A 9 -33.30 -31.01 -10.77
C ALA A 9 -32.41 -32.27 -10.89
N ARG A 10 -32.98 -33.48 -10.80
CA ARG A 10 -32.25 -34.74 -11.04
C ARG A 10 -31.83 -34.92 -12.50
N GLN A 11 -32.59 -34.37 -13.43
CA GLN A 11 -32.34 -34.46 -14.87
C GLN A 11 -31.50 -33.28 -15.39
N ALA A 12 -31.14 -32.32 -14.53
CA ALA A 12 -30.50 -31.06 -14.90
C ALA A 12 -31.30 -30.24 -15.94
N ASP A 13 -32.63 -30.35 -15.93
CA ASP A 13 -33.54 -29.56 -16.76
C ASP A 13 -33.83 -28.22 -16.08
N TRP A 14 -32.92 -27.26 -16.25
CA TRP A 14 -32.97 -25.96 -15.58
C TRP A 14 -34.10 -25.06 -16.08
N ASP A 15 -34.51 -25.20 -17.34
CA ASP A 15 -35.65 -24.47 -17.89
C ASP A 15 -36.95 -24.91 -17.22
N ARG A 16 -37.15 -26.22 -17.09
CA ARG A 16 -38.32 -26.76 -16.40
C ARG A 16 -38.28 -26.45 -14.90
N ALA A 17 -37.11 -26.52 -14.26
CA ALA A 17 -36.95 -26.15 -12.86
C ALA A 17 -37.25 -24.67 -12.61
N ARG A 18 -36.79 -23.77 -13.51
CA ARG A 18 -37.09 -22.34 -13.50
C ARG A 18 -38.59 -22.09 -13.62
N GLU A 19 -39.25 -22.68 -14.60
CA GLU A 19 -40.70 -22.53 -14.81
C GLU A 19 -41.49 -22.97 -13.56
N LEU A 20 -41.16 -24.12 -12.99
CA LEU A 20 -41.82 -24.65 -11.80
C LEU A 20 -41.61 -23.77 -10.57
N LEU A 21 -40.38 -23.30 -10.33
CA LEU A 21 -40.05 -22.41 -9.21
C LEU A 21 -40.71 -21.05 -9.36
N PHE A 22 -40.58 -20.41 -10.53
CA PHE A 22 -41.06 -19.05 -10.75
C PHE A 22 -42.59 -19.01 -10.78
N HIS A 23 -43.25 -20.02 -11.34
CA HIS A 23 -44.70 -20.14 -11.26
C HIS A 23 -45.17 -20.36 -9.82
N HIS A 24 -44.49 -21.22 -9.05
CA HIS A 24 -44.83 -21.48 -7.64
C HIS A 24 -44.63 -20.25 -6.76
N TRP A 25 -43.48 -19.58 -6.90
CA TRP A 25 -43.20 -18.31 -6.23
C TRP A 25 -44.19 -17.21 -6.66
N GLY A 26 -44.53 -17.13 -7.95
CA GLY A 26 -45.57 -16.24 -8.48
C GLY A 26 -46.93 -16.42 -7.80
N SER A 27 -47.29 -17.64 -7.41
CA SER A 27 -48.56 -17.91 -6.73
C SER A 27 -48.52 -17.77 -5.21
N GLU A 28 -47.40 -18.13 -4.58
CA GLU A 28 -47.30 -18.25 -3.13
C GLU A 28 -46.66 -17.04 -2.45
N CYS A 29 -45.67 -16.39 -3.07
CA CYS A 29 -45.01 -15.22 -2.47
C CYS A 29 -45.99 -14.07 -2.16
N PRO A 30 -46.92 -13.69 -3.08
CA PRO A 30 -47.89 -12.63 -2.79
C PRO A 30 -48.87 -12.95 -1.66
N LYS A 31 -49.05 -14.23 -1.30
CA LYS A 31 -49.90 -14.66 -0.17
C LYS A 31 -49.10 -14.66 1.13
N LEU A 32 -47.90 -15.24 1.10
CA LEU A 32 -47.09 -15.50 2.29
C LEU A 32 -46.34 -14.25 2.78
N TYR A 33 -45.86 -13.42 1.86
CA TYR A 33 -45.24 -12.13 2.17
C TYR A 33 -46.22 -10.97 2.00
N ALA A 34 -47.53 -11.25 2.10
CA ALA A 34 -48.55 -10.22 2.03
C ALA A 34 -48.37 -9.20 3.18
N PRO A 35 -48.24 -7.90 2.85
CA PRO A 35 -48.11 -6.85 3.84
C PRO A 35 -49.32 -6.82 4.79
N ASN A 36 -49.08 -6.78 6.10
CA ASN A 36 -50.17 -6.73 7.09
C ASN A 36 -50.89 -5.37 7.02
N PRO A 37 -52.22 -5.32 6.81
CA PRO A 37 -52.95 -4.05 6.71
C PRO A 37 -52.94 -3.19 7.97
N ASP A 38 -52.88 -3.82 9.15
CA ASP A 38 -52.90 -3.16 10.46
C ASP A 38 -51.49 -2.79 10.94
N HIS A 39 -50.51 -3.64 10.61
CA HIS A 39 -49.09 -3.42 10.90
C HIS A 39 -48.23 -3.57 9.64
N PRO A 40 -48.20 -2.56 8.75
CA PRO A 40 -47.52 -2.64 7.44
C PRO A 40 -46.06 -3.10 7.47
N TRP A 41 -45.34 -2.86 8.57
CA TRP A 41 -43.94 -3.25 8.77
C TRP A 41 -43.75 -4.71 9.22
N GLU A 42 -44.83 -5.47 9.40
CA GLU A 42 -44.83 -6.89 9.76
C GLU A 42 -45.41 -7.75 8.63
N ILE A 43 -44.92 -9.00 8.54
CA ILE A 43 -45.48 -10.02 7.65
C ILE A 43 -46.67 -10.68 8.38
N SER A 44 -47.74 -10.95 7.64
CA SER A 44 -49.01 -11.45 8.21
C SER A 44 -48.95 -12.92 8.63
N GLU A 45 -48.08 -13.71 7.99
CA GLU A 45 -47.97 -15.16 8.15
C GLU A 45 -46.80 -15.54 9.06
N GLU A 46 -46.90 -16.70 9.73
CA GLU A 46 -45.84 -17.21 10.60
C GLU A 46 -44.64 -17.71 9.78
N GLU A 47 -43.42 -17.51 10.29
CA GLU A 47 -42.16 -17.93 9.65
C GLU A 47 -42.15 -19.42 9.26
N LYS A 48 -42.84 -20.25 10.04
CA LYS A 48 -42.98 -21.69 9.81
C LYS A 48 -43.76 -22.03 8.54
N ASP A 49 -44.79 -21.25 8.21
CA ASP A 49 -45.62 -21.49 7.04
C ASP A 49 -44.87 -21.09 5.77
N ILE A 50 -44.13 -19.97 5.83
CA ILE A 50 -43.19 -19.52 4.79
C ILE A 50 -42.13 -20.59 4.53
N ASP A 51 -41.51 -21.12 5.59
CA ASP A 51 -40.49 -22.18 5.51
C ASP A 51 -41.02 -23.43 4.79
N SER A 52 -42.21 -23.90 5.21
CA SER A 52 -42.84 -25.09 4.66
C SER A 52 -43.26 -24.95 3.18
N ALA A 53 -43.66 -23.76 2.76
CA ALA A 53 -44.23 -23.53 1.44
C ALA A 53 -43.18 -23.13 0.38
N LEU A 54 -42.10 -22.45 0.79
CA LEU A 54 -41.12 -21.87 -0.14
C LEU A 54 -39.74 -22.52 -0.04
N PHE A 55 -39.27 -22.82 1.17
CA PHE A 55 -37.90 -23.29 1.40
C PHE A 55 -37.79 -24.82 1.45
N VAL A 56 -38.77 -25.54 1.99
CA VAL A 56 -38.81 -27.03 1.96
C VAL A 56 -38.81 -27.59 0.53
N PRO A 57 -39.61 -27.07 -0.44
CA PRO A 57 -39.52 -27.50 -1.84
C PRO A 57 -38.13 -27.33 -2.45
N LEU A 58 -37.47 -26.22 -2.11
CA LEU A 58 -36.14 -25.88 -2.59
C LEU A 58 -35.09 -26.81 -1.98
N ALA A 59 -35.11 -27.01 -0.66
CA ALA A 59 -34.26 -27.98 0.02
C ALA A 59 -34.43 -29.40 -0.53
N GLY A 60 -35.67 -29.81 -0.80
CA GLY A 60 -35.98 -31.07 -1.48
C GLY A 60 -35.34 -31.17 -2.87
N ALA A 61 -35.35 -30.09 -3.66
CA ALA A 61 -34.69 -30.04 -4.97
C ALA A 61 -33.15 -30.15 -4.86
N PHE A 62 -32.53 -29.43 -3.92
CA PHE A 62 -31.09 -29.53 -3.64
C PHE A 62 -30.70 -30.95 -3.22
N CYS A 63 -31.45 -31.53 -2.29
CA CYS A 63 -31.28 -32.90 -1.80
C CYS A 63 -31.75 -33.97 -2.79
N ALA A 64 -32.35 -33.58 -3.93
CA ALA A 64 -33.01 -34.49 -4.85
C ALA A 64 -33.95 -35.49 -4.14
N ASP A 65 -34.68 -35.05 -3.11
CA ASP A 65 -35.57 -35.86 -2.29
C ASP A 65 -36.88 -35.12 -2.02
N SER A 66 -38.00 -35.69 -2.44
CA SER A 66 -39.33 -35.09 -2.27
C SER A 66 -39.95 -35.38 -0.90
N SER A 67 -39.30 -36.18 -0.05
CA SER A 67 -39.77 -36.54 1.30
C SER A 67 -39.19 -35.67 2.42
N VAL A 68 -38.34 -34.70 2.07
CA VAL A 68 -37.76 -33.73 3.00
C VAL A 68 -38.87 -32.91 3.66
N SER A 69 -38.77 -32.76 4.99
CA SER A 69 -39.74 -32.03 5.82
C SER A 69 -39.19 -30.76 6.47
N ASP A 70 -37.88 -30.50 6.33
CA ASP A 70 -37.23 -29.28 6.80
C ASP A 70 -36.54 -28.53 5.63
N SER A 71 -36.28 -27.24 5.80
CA SER A 71 -35.60 -26.42 4.80
C SER A 71 -34.06 -26.55 4.85
N SER A 72 -33.53 -27.57 5.52
CA SER A 72 -32.11 -27.73 5.81
C SER A 72 -31.41 -28.54 4.73
N LEU A 73 -30.25 -28.09 4.29
CA LEU A 73 -29.37 -28.84 3.38
C LEU A 73 -28.50 -29.88 4.10
N ARG A 74 -28.76 -30.17 5.38
CA ARG A 74 -28.07 -31.24 6.14
C ARG A 74 -28.06 -32.60 5.42
N PRO A 75 -29.13 -33.06 4.74
CA PRO A 75 -29.09 -34.34 4.04
C PRO A 75 -28.02 -34.41 2.93
N LEU A 76 -27.58 -33.27 2.40
CA LEU A 76 -26.47 -33.24 1.44
C LEU A 76 -25.14 -33.69 2.03
N ILE A 77 -24.95 -33.58 3.36
CA ILE A 77 -23.76 -34.06 4.04
C ILE A 77 -23.60 -35.55 3.74
N GLU A 78 -24.65 -36.34 3.99
CA GLU A 78 -24.63 -37.78 3.74
C GLU A 78 -24.52 -38.11 2.23
N GLN A 79 -25.22 -37.38 1.36
CA GLN A 79 -25.18 -37.59 -0.09
C GLN A 79 -23.83 -37.27 -0.72
N ALA A 80 -23.10 -36.30 -0.17
CA ALA A 80 -21.75 -35.96 -0.57
C ALA A 80 -20.71 -36.94 -0.01
N GLY A 81 -21.12 -37.99 0.71
CA GLY A 81 -20.23 -38.95 1.37
C GLY A 81 -19.53 -38.38 2.61
N LEU A 82 -20.07 -37.30 3.19
CA LEU A 82 -19.56 -36.70 4.42
C LEU A 82 -20.27 -37.34 5.62
N SER A 83 -19.54 -37.60 6.71
CA SER A 83 -20.12 -38.14 7.94
C SER A 83 -21.06 -37.14 8.62
N GLY A 84 -22.29 -37.57 8.94
CA GLY A 84 -23.39 -36.74 9.49
C GLY A 84 -23.21 -36.18 10.91
N GLU A 85 -22.04 -36.31 11.52
CA GLU A 85 -21.70 -35.61 12.76
C GLU A 85 -20.69 -34.49 12.45
N LYS A 86 -20.60 -33.50 13.33
CA LYS A 86 -19.62 -32.38 13.28
C LYS A 86 -18.13 -32.80 13.23
N GLN A 87 -17.83 -34.08 13.00
CA GLN A 87 -16.51 -34.60 12.66
C GLN A 87 -16.30 -34.43 11.15
N ARG A 88 -15.46 -33.47 10.78
CA ARG A 88 -14.99 -33.29 9.40
C ARG A 88 -13.47 -33.39 9.37
N PRO A 89 -12.90 -34.61 9.43
CA PRO A 89 -11.46 -34.81 9.33
C PRO A 89 -10.94 -34.18 8.03
N GLY A 90 -10.01 -33.22 8.14
CA GLY A 90 -9.36 -32.60 6.98
C GLY A 90 -10.05 -31.41 6.33
N GLN A 91 -11.15 -30.92 6.91
CA GLN A 91 -11.76 -29.66 6.48
C GLN A 91 -11.60 -28.58 7.55
N ILE A 92 -11.61 -27.33 7.09
CA ILE A 92 -11.66 -26.15 7.97
C ILE A 92 -13.07 -26.01 8.59
N CYS A 93 -13.13 -25.53 9.82
CA CYS A 93 -14.36 -25.37 10.60
C CYS A 93 -15.30 -24.35 9.96
N GLY A 94 -14.79 -23.19 9.54
CA GLY A 94 -15.56 -22.21 8.77
C GLY A 94 -16.69 -21.50 9.52
N HIS A 95 -16.89 -21.76 10.83
CA HIS A 95 -18.00 -21.19 11.61
C HIS A 95 -17.91 -19.67 11.67
N VAL A 96 -18.87 -18.97 11.06
CA VAL A 96 -18.95 -17.51 11.03
C VAL A 96 -19.43 -16.97 12.38
N PHE A 97 -18.71 -16.00 12.93
CA PHE A 97 -19.05 -15.43 14.23
C PHE A 97 -20.17 -14.40 14.14
N LYS A 98 -21.16 -14.52 15.02
CA LYS A 98 -22.20 -13.51 15.19
C LYS A 98 -21.69 -12.32 16.02
N SER A 99 -22.32 -11.15 15.84
CA SER A 99 -22.00 -9.98 16.67
C SER A 99 -22.30 -10.28 18.13
N GLY A 100 -21.32 -10.05 19.01
CA GLY A 100 -21.39 -10.44 20.43
C GLY A 100 -20.87 -11.85 20.75
N GLU A 101 -20.54 -12.68 19.75
CA GLU A 101 -20.04 -14.04 19.97
C GLU A 101 -18.58 -14.05 20.45
N LEU A 102 -18.23 -15.01 21.32
CA LEU A 102 -16.88 -15.12 21.88
C LEU A 102 -15.95 -15.89 20.95
N THR A 103 -14.79 -15.30 20.68
CA THR A 103 -13.71 -15.86 19.85
C THR A 103 -12.43 -16.06 20.67
N TYR A 104 -11.65 -17.07 20.31
CA TYR A 104 -10.49 -17.51 21.09
C TYR A 104 -9.22 -17.53 20.24
N SER A 105 -8.23 -16.70 20.58
CA SER A 105 -6.95 -16.63 19.88
C SER A 105 -5.81 -17.16 20.75
N CYS A 106 -5.08 -18.18 20.29
CA CYS A 106 -3.92 -18.72 20.99
C CYS A 106 -2.70 -17.82 20.76
N LYS A 107 -2.01 -17.39 21.81
CA LYS A 107 -0.78 -16.58 21.70
C LYS A 107 0.48 -17.39 21.45
N ASP A 108 0.42 -18.69 21.69
CA ASP A 108 1.58 -19.56 21.54
C ASP A 108 1.61 -20.25 20.16
N CYS A 109 0.44 -20.49 19.54
CA CYS A 109 0.33 -21.31 18.32
C CYS A 109 -0.31 -20.60 17.12
N ALA A 110 -0.95 -19.44 17.29
CA ALA A 110 -1.52 -18.72 16.15
C ALA A 110 -0.41 -18.20 15.23
N ALA A 111 -0.62 -18.29 13.92
CA ALA A 111 0.30 -17.73 12.93
C ALA A 111 0.33 -16.19 13.01
N ASP A 112 -0.81 -15.55 13.29
CA ASP A 112 -0.93 -14.11 13.51
C ASP A 112 -2.04 -13.72 14.50
N ALA A 113 -2.29 -12.42 14.66
CA ALA A 113 -3.27 -11.89 15.62
C ALA A 113 -4.74 -12.03 15.20
N THR A 114 -4.99 -12.45 13.95
CA THR A 114 -6.31 -12.66 13.38
C THR A 114 -6.80 -14.09 13.53
N CYS A 115 -5.91 -15.05 13.84
CA CYS A 115 -6.31 -16.44 14.02
C CYS A 115 -7.18 -16.64 15.26
N VAL A 116 -8.37 -17.18 15.06
CA VAL A 116 -9.43 -17.32 16.05
C VAL A 116 -10.16 -18.64 15.91
N MET A 117 -10.48 -19.26 17.05
CA MET A 117 -11.34 -20.43 17.13
C MET A 117 -12.70 -20.07 17.73
N CYS A 118 -13.75 -20.76 17.27
CA CYS A 118 -15.03 -20.79 17.97
C CYS A 118 -14.90 -21.53 19.30
N HIS A 119 -15.85 -21.31 20.19
CA HIS A 119 -15.88 -21.94 21.51
C HIS A 119 -15.75 -23.48 21.47
N GLU A 120 -16.42 -24.12 20.50
CA GLU A 120 -16.41 -25.58 20.36
C GLU A 120 -15.04 -26.12 19.91
N CYS A 121 -14.46 -25.52 18.85
CA CYS A 121 -13.15 -25.89 18.35
C CYS A 121 -12.05 -25.64 19.37
N PHE A 122 -12.09 -24.49 20.05
CA PHE A 122 -11.14 -24.16 21.10
C PHE A 122 -11.15 -25.20 22.21
N ASN A 123 -12.34 -25.61 22.68
CA ASN A 123 -12.49 -26.61 23.73
C ASN A 123 -11.99 -28.00 23.35
N LEU A 124 -12.04 -28.34 22.06
CA LEU A 124 -11.63 -29.63 21.53
C LEU A 124 -10.21 -29.63 20.95
N SER A 125 -9.53 -28.49 21.01
CA SER A 125 -8.14 -28.31 20.57
C SER A 125 -7.16 -28.42 21.74
N GLU A 126 -5.88 -28.55 21.42
CA GLU A 126 -4.81 -28.45 22.41
C GLU A 126 -4.64 -27.02 22.96
N HIS A 127 -5.10 -26.00 22.21
CA HIS A 127 -4.93 -24.59 22.57
C HIS A 127 -5.62 -24.16 23.86
N LYS A 128 -6.59 -24.94 24.34
CA LYS A 128 -7.20 -24.74 25.67
C LYS A 128 -6.18 -24.79 26.81
N ALA A 129 -5.08 -25.50 26.62
CA ALA A 129 -3.99 -25.62 27.58
C ALA A 129 -2.89 -24.55 27.40
N HIS A 130 -2.98 -23.71 26.36
CA HIS A 130 -1.98 -22.68 26.03
C HIS A 130 -2.38 -21.30 26.57
N LYS A 131 -1.53 -20.29 26.39
CA LYS A 131 -1.93 -18.89 26.62
C LYS A 131 -2.83 -18.45 25.49
N TYR A 132 -4.02 -17.96 25.83
CA TYR A 132 -5.00 -17.48 24.86
C TYR A 132 -5.63 -16.17 25.31
N LYS A 133 -6.25 -15.47 24.36
CA LYS A 133 -7.02 -14.25 24.58
C LYS A 133 -8.41 -14.42 24.01
N MET A 134 -9.40 -13.95 24.76
CA MET A 134 -10.80 -13.95 24.34
C MET A 134 -11.17 -12.57 23.81
N HIS A 135 -11.91 -12.56 22.70
CA HIS A 135 -12.44 -11.35 22.08
C HIS A 135 -13.94 -11.53 21.81
N THR A 136 -14.68 -10.44 21.85
CA THR A 136 -16.06 -10.41 21.37
C THR A 136 -16.04 -10.05 19.89
N SER A 137 -16.62 -10.90 19.03
CA SER A 137 -16.73 -10.64 17.60
C SER A 137 -17.70 -9.48 17.35
N THR A 138 -17.37 -8.65 16.36
CA THR A 138 -18.27 -7.61 15.83
C THR A 138 -19.27 -8.17 14.81
N GLY A 139 -19.33 -9.49 14.63
CA GLY A 139 -20.15 -10.15 13.60
C GLY A 139 -19.40 -10.40 12.30
N ALA A 140 -18.06 -10.34 12.33
CA ALA A 140 -17.21 -10.52 11.17
C ALA A 140 -16.03 -11.45 11.51
N GLY A 141 -15.81 -12.47 10.69
CA GLY A 141 -14.76 -13.48 10.85
C GLY A 141 -15.31 -14.89 11.05
N TYR A 142 -14.46 -15.90 10.88
CA TYR A 142 -14.84 -17.31 11.01
C TYR A 142 -13.78 -18.12 11.77
N CYS A 143 -14.13 -19.34 12.17
CA CYS A 143 -13.23 -20.22 12.92
C CYS A 143 -12.14 -20.85 12.03
N ASP A 144 -10.87 -20.59 12.35
CA ASP A 144 -9.69 -21.07 11.61
C ASP A 144 -9.26 -22.51 11.96
N CYS A 145 -10.08 -23.23 12.73
CA CYS A 145 -9.75 -24.60 13.11
C CYS A 145 -9.79 -25.53 11.89
N GLY A 146 -8.74 -26.32 11.68
CA GLY A 146 -8.58 -27.18 10.50
C GLY A 146 -7.69 -26.57 9.42
N ASP A 147 -7.37 -25.28 9.50
CA ASP A 147 -6.46 -24.61 8.57
C ASP A 147 -5.00 -24.75 9.02
N LYS A 148 -4.20 -25.48 8.24
CA LYS A 148 -2.76 -25.69 8.50
C LYS A 148 -1.97 -24.39 8.42
N ASP A 149 -2.45 -23.40 7.67
CA ASP A 149 -1.76 -22.13 7.47
C ASP A 149 -2.01 -21.15 8.64
N ALA A 150 -3.10 -21.33 9.40
CA ALA A 150 -3.48 -20.46 10.52
C ALA A 150 -2.78 -20.78 11.85
N TRP A 151 -2.17 -21.97 12.00
CA TRP A 151 -1.58 -22.40 13.26
C TRP A 151 -0.22 -23.08 13.08
N SER A 152 0.77 -22.68 13.87
CA SER A 152 2.12 -23.28 13.85
C SER A 152 2.17 -24.70 14.42
N SER A 153 1.23 -25.04 15.30
CA SER A 153 0.97 -26.40 15.81
C SER A 153 -0.51 -26.52 16.18
N GLY A 154 -1.04 -27.74 16.28
CA GLY A 154 -2.42 -27.92 16.75
C GLY A 154 -3.52 -27.44 15.80
N TYR A 155 -3.19 -27.28 14.50
CA TYR A 155 -4.03 -26.64 13.49
C TYR A 155 -5.48 -27.10 13.42
N ALA A 156 -5.74 -28.36 13.79
CA ALA A 156 -7.07 -28.93 13.84
C ALA A 156 -7.41 -29.44 15.24
N CYS A 157 -8.64 -29.18 15.68
CA CYS A 157 -9.20 -29.80 16.87
C CYS A 157 -9.50 -31.28 16.59
N LYS A 158 -9.88 -32.03 17.63
CA LYS A 158 -10.20 -33.46 17.50
C LYS A 158 -11.27 -33.79 16.45
N LEU A 159 -12.11 -32.82 16.06
CA LEU A 159 -13.14 -32.98 15.03
C LEU A 159 -12.64 -32.73 13.60
N HIS A 160 -11.57 -31.94 13.44
CA HIS A 160 -11.09 -31.45 12.13
C HIS A 160 -9.76 -32.08 11.69
N LYS A 161 -9.16 -32.94 12.51
CA LYS A 161 -7.85 -33.54 12.27
C LYS A 161 -7.96 -34.73 11.32
N THR A 162 -7.20 -34.75 10.22
CA THR A 162 -7.09 -35.91 9.30
C THR A 162 -6.33 -37.07 9.93
N ASN A 163 -6.75 -38.30 9.63
CA ASN A 163 -5.91 -39.50 9.79
C ASN A 163 -5.03 -39.66 8.54
N ASP A 164 -3.77 -40.06 8.70
CA ASP A 164 -2.73 -40.05 7.66
C ASP A 164 -2.96 -41.00 6.45
N ASP A 165 -4.08 -41.74 6.39
CA ASP A 165 -4.38 -42.72 5.31
C ASP A 165 -5.32 -42.20 4.19
N ASP A 166 -5.95 -41.02 4.31
CA ASP A 166 -6.91 -40.51 3.32
C ASP A 166 -6.38 -39.27 2.55
N THR A 167 -5.42 -39.46 1.66
CA THR A 167 -5.00 -38.44 0.68
C THR A 167 -5.78 -38.54 -0.64
N ILE A 168 -7.08 -38.26 -0.59
CA ILE A 168 -7.86 -37.94 -1.80
C ILE A 168 -8.50 -36.56 -1.58
N PRO A 169 -8.23 -35.54 -2.42
CA PRO A 169 -8.97 -34.29 -2.37
C PRO A 169 -10.46 -34.57 -2.51
N PHE A 170 -11.25 -34.12 -1.55
CA PHE A 170 -12.70 -34.22 -1.61
C PHE A 170 -13.19 -33.56 -2.90
N SER A 171 -13.85 -34.33 -3.76
CA SER A 171 -14.51 -33.85 -4.98
C SER A 171 -15.97 -34.29 -4.94
N LEU A 172 -16.87 -33.36 -5.26
CA LEU A 172 -18.29 -33.68 -5.32
C LEU A 172 -18.56 -34.59 -6.54
N PRO A 173 -19.52 -35.54 -6.44
CA PRO A 173 -20.04 -36.21 -7.62
C PRO A 173 -20.54 -35.19 -8.64
N GLU A 174 -20.20 -35.36 -9.92
CA GLU A 174 -20.52 -34.42 -11.01
C GLU A 174 -22.02 -34.08 -11.09
N SER A 175 -22.89 -35.06 -10.86
CA SER A 175 -24.35 -34.86 -10.84
C SER A 175 -24.86 -34.10 -9.63
N LEU A 176 -24.16 -34.18 -8.49
CA LEU A 176 -24.46 -33.38 -7.30
C LEU A 176 -23.97 -31.95 -7.52
N GLU A 177 -22.74 -31.78 -7.99
CA GLU A 177 -22.18 -30.45 -8.28
C GLU A 177 -23.02 -29.67 -9.31
N ALA A 178 -23.38 -30.30 -10.43
CA ALA A 178 -24.23 -29.70 -11.45
C ALA A 178 -25.59 -29.26 -10.86
N ARG A 179 -26.14 -30.03 -9.91
CA ARG A 179 -27.41 -29.73 -9.26
C ARG A 179 -27.34 -28.56 -8.29
N LEU A 180 -26.31 -28.55 -7.44
CA LEU A 180 -26.05 -27.42 -6.55
C LEU A 180 -25.84 -26.15 -7.37
N ARG A 181 -25.05 -26.23 -8.44
CA ARG A 181 -24.79 -25.11 -9.34
C ARG A 181 -26.06 -24.57 -10.00
N GLY A 182 -26.82 -25.43 -10.66
CA GLY A 182 -28.03 -25.03 -11.39
C GLY A 182 -29.07 -24.36 -10.49
N LEU A 183 -29.35 -24.93 -9.32
CA LEU A 183 -30.31 -24.36 -8.37
C LEU A 183 -29.81 -23.06 -7.73
N THR A 184 -28.53 -22.97 -7.40
CA THR A 184 -27.92 -21.73 -6.91
C THR A 184 -27.98 -20.62 -7.97
N CYS A 185 -27.74 -20.93 -9.25
CA CYS A 185 -27.91 -19.96 -10.33
C CYS A 185 -29.35 -19.42 -10.41
N LEU A 186 -30.36 -20.29 -10.31
CA LEU A 186 -31.76 -19.87 -10.34
C LEU A 186 -32.14 -18.98 -9.15
N ILE A 187 -31.62 -19.27 -7.95
CA ILE A 187 -31.78 -18.43 -6.76
C ILE A 187 -31.18 -17.04 -7.02
N LEU A 188 -29.92 -17.00 -7.46
CA LEU A 188 -29.21 -15.73 -7.67
C LEU A 188 -29.88 -14.91 -8.77
N GLN A 189 -30.26 -15.54 -9.89
CA GLN A 189 -31.00 -14.89 -10.99
C GLN A 189 -32.33 -14.28 -10.52
N TYR A 190 -33.12 -15.02 -9.74
CA TYR A 190 -34.38 -14.52 -9.20
C TYR A 190 -34.15 -13.36 -8.22
N SER A 191 -33.21 -13.52 -7.28
CA SER A 191 -32.96 -12.54 -6.23
C SER A 191 -32.39 -11.23 -6.77
N THR A 192 -31.36 -11.29 -7.63
CA THR A 192 -30.76 -10.07 -8.21
C THR A 192 -31.77 -9.35 -9.11
N ARG A 193 -32.51 -10.06 -9.96
CA ARG A 193 -33.53 -9.47 -10.84
C ARG A 193 -34.59 -8.67 -10.06
N LEU A 194 -35.06 -9.19 -8.94
CA LEU A 194 -36.13 -8.57 -8.16
C LEU A 194 -35.64 -7.44 -7.26
N ILE A 195 -34.50 -7.60 -6.61
CA ILE A 195 -33.91 -6.54 -5.78
C ILE A 195 -33.59 -5.33 -6.65
N CYS A 196 -33.07 -5.55 -7.86
CA CYS A 196 -32.67 -4.51 -8.81
C CYS A 196 -33.82 -4.07 -9.76
N TRP A 197 -35.07 -4.42 -9.48
CA TRP A 197 -36.20 -4.13 -10.37
C TRP A 197 -36.61 -2.65 -10.33
N GLU A 198 -36.46 -1.94 -11.44
CA GLU A 198 -36.70 -0.49 -11.53
C GLU A 198 -38.19 -0.07 -11.52
N LYS A 199 -39.11 -0.95 -11.95
CA LYS A 199 -40.53 -0.59 -12.15
C LYS A 199 -41.36 -0.87 -10.89
N ALA A 200 -41.89 0.18 -10.27
CA ALA A 200 -42.67 0.05 -9.03
C ALA A 200 -44.08 -0.52 -9.21
N ASP A 201 -44.69 -0.36 -10.40
CA ASP A 201 -46.10 -0.63 -10.67
C ASP A 201 -46.38 -1.95 -11.42
N VAL A 202 -45.32 -2.71 -11.79
CA VAL A 202 -45.43 -3.86 -12.70
C VAL A 202 -44.52 -4.99 -12.25
N LEU A 203 -45.04 -6.22 -12.24
CA LEU A 203 -44.28 -7.45 -12.02
C LEU A 203 -43.52 -7.90 -13.29
N PRO A 204 -42.37 -8.55 -13.15
CA PRO A 204 -41.74 -9.29 -14.25
C PRO A 204 -42.72 -10.26 -14.95
N LEU A 205 -42.63 -10.38 -16.28
CA LEU A 205 -43.57 -11.14 -17.12
C LEU A 205 -43.67 -12.63 -16.75
N ASP A 206 -42.55 -13.23 -16.35
CA ASP A 206 -42.37 -14.61 -15.92
C ASP A 206 -42.99 -14.92 -14.54
N LEU A 207 -43.28 -13.88 -13.75
CA LEU A 207 -43.95 -13.99 -12.44
C LEU A 207 -45.42 -13.56 -12.50
N ASN A 208 -45.89 -13.05 -13.65
CA ASN A 208 -47.26 -12.61 -13.82
C ASN A 208 -48.17 -13.76 -14.31
N LEU A 209 -48.83 -14.43 -13.37
CA LEU A 209 -49.74 -15.56 -13.62
C LEU A 209 -50.97 -15.23 -14.49
N PHE A 210 -51.26 -13.95 -14.74
CA PHE A 210 -52.43 -13.49 -15.50
C PHE A 210 -52.10 -12.97 -16.91
N ALA A 211 -50.82 -12.94 -17.31
CA ALA A 211 -50.36 -12.33 -18.56
C ALA A 211 -50.45 -13.23 -19.80
N ALA A 212 -51.40 -14.18 -19.86
CA ALA A 212 -51.54 -15.01 -21.05
C ALA A 212 -51.93 -14.17 -22.29
N GLU A 213 -52.68 -13.06 -22.15
CA GLU A 213 -53.06 -12.21 -23.28
C GLU A 213 -53.39 -10.76 -22.85
N LYS A 214 -52.38 -9.93 -22.45
CA LYS A 214 -52.31 -8.44 -22.56
C LYS A 214 -51.30 -7.83 -21.56
N THR A 215 -50.65 -6.73 -21.97
CA THR A 215 -49.40 -6.21 -21.40
C THR A 215 -49.50 -5.29 -20.18
N ASP A 216 -50.68 -4.85 -19.73
CA ASP A 216 -50.77 -3.88 -18.62
C ASP A 216 -52.03 -4.09 -17.77
N VAL A 217 -52.03 -5.09 -16.88
CA VAL A 217 -53.05 -5.20 -15.81
C VAL A 217 -52.33 -5.17 -14.45
N PRO A 218 -52.67 -4.23 -13.54
CA PRO A 218 -52.15 -4.19 -12.17
C PRO A 218 -52.46 -5.48 -11.41
N SER A 219 -51.60 -5.86 -10.45
CA SER A 219 -51.83 -7.00 -9.57
C SER A 219 -53.15 -6.87 -8.79
N VAL A 220 -53.71 -8.00 -8.37
CA VAL A 220 -54.86 -8.05 -7.43
C VAL A 220 -54.43 -7.61 -6.01
N ALA A 221 -53.12 -7.55 -5.75
CA ALA A 221 -52.56 -7.14 -4.47
C ALA A 221 -52.78 -5.65 -4.16
N PRO A 222 -52.96 -5.26 -2.88
CA PRO A 222 -53.00 -3.86 -2.49
C PRO A 222 -51.66 -3.17 -2.76
N TYR A 223 -51.69 -1.86 -2.99
CA TYR A 223 -50.48 -1.06 -3.12
C TYR A 223 -49.84 -0.82 -1.75
N VAL A 224 -48.52 -0.65 -1.75
CA VAL A 224 -47.71 -0.45 -0.55
C VAL A 224 -46.91 0.83 -0.68
N THR A 225 -46.93 1.66 0.35
CA THR A 225 -45.98 2.77 0.49
C THR A 225 -44.77 2.26 1.26
N VAL A 226 -43.59 2.34 0.65
CA VAL A 226 -42.32 1.88 1.21
C VAL A 226 -41.42 3.09 1.45
N LEU A 227 -40.88 3.18 2.65
CA LEU A 227 -39.88 4.15 3.07
C LEU A 227 -38.48 3.53 2.91
N TYR A 228 -37.55 4.26 2.29
CA TYR A 228 -36.18 3.80 2.03
C TYR A 228 -35.17 4.53 2.91
N ASN A 229 -34.05 3.87 3.22
CA ASN A 229 -32.89 4.45 3.85
C ASN A 229 -32.07 5.19 2.78
N ASP A 230 -32.24 6.50 2.71
CA ASP A 230 -31.55 7.31 1.71
C ASP A 230 -30.08 7.63 2.06
N GLU A 231 -29.55 7.07 3.17
CA GLU A 231 -28.22 7.31 3.75
C GLU A 231 -27.83 8.79 3.96
N THR A 232 -28.77 9.71 3.71
CA THR A 232 -28.61 11.15 3.79
C THR A 232 -29.28 11.69 5.05
N HIS A 233 -30.29 11.00 5.54
CA HIS A 233 -30.96 11.23 6.82
C HIS A 233 -30.52 10.22 7.89
N THR A 234 -29.26 9.79 7.86
CA THR A 234 -28.70 8.88 8.88
C THR A 234 -28.85 9.45 10.29
N TYR A 235 -29.28 8.57 11.20
CA TYR A 235 -29.82 8.93 12.50
C TYR A 235 -28.79 9.37 13.57
N GLU A 236 -27.59 9.79 13.18
CA GLU A 236 -26.56 10.25 14.12
C GLU A 236 -26.97 11.52 14.89
N THR A 237 -27.88 12.33 14.32
CA THR A 237 -28.35 13.58 14.95
C THR A 237 -29.74 13.38 15.54
N LEU A 238 -29.89 13.54 16.87
CA LEU A 238 -31.16 13.43 17.61
C LEU A 238 -32.31 14.23 16.98
N LEU A 239 -32.03 15.32 16.26
CA LEU A 239 -33.03 16.15 15.58
C LEU A 239 -33.66 15.47 14.36
N VAL A 240 -32.87 14.83 13.51
CA VAL A 240 -33.35 14.14 12.29
C VAL A 240 -34.15 12.89 12.69
N TYR A 241 -33.64 12.12 13.65
CA TYR A 241 -34.33 10.96 14.24
C TYR A 241 -35.73 11.32 14.78
N PHE A 242 -35.84 12.41 15.55
CA PHE A 242 -37.12 12.85 16.12
C PHE A 242 -38.12 13.37 15.06
N GLN A 243 -37.64 13.83 13.91
CA GLN A 243 -38.47 14.36 12.83
C GLN A 243 -39.04 13.26 11.95
N VAL A 244 -38.26 12.24 11.62
CA VAL A 244 -38.75 11.02 10.95
C VAL A 244 -39.83 10.36 11.82
N ILE A 245 -39.55 10.17 13.12
CA ILE A 245 -40.52 9.62 14.08
C ILE A 245 -41.82 10.44 14.11
N ARG A 246 -41.73 11.78 14.15
CA ARG A 246 -42.92 12.66 14.13
C ARG A 246 -43.71 12.59 12.82
N ALA A 247 -43.04 12.45 11.68
CA ALA A 247 -43.70 12.29 10.40
C ALA A 247 -44.47 10.95 10.35
N LEU A 248 -43.87 9.88 10.88
CA LEU A 248 -44.53 8.57 10.98
C LEU A 248 -45.74 8.65 11.94
N GLU A 249 -45.59 9.22 13.14
CA GLU A 249 -46.67 9.38 14.14
C GLU A 249 -47.90 10.12 13.59
N MET A 250 -47.69 11.19 12.81
CA MET A 250 -48.78 12.06 12.35
C MET A 250 -49.58 11.48 11.17
N PHE A 251 -48.95 10.72 10.27
CA PHE A 251 -49.55 10.34 8.98
C PHE A 251 -49.80 8.84 8.82
N ILE A 252 -49.10 8.00 9.59
CA ILE A 252 -49.32 6.56 9.63
C ILE A 252 -50.19 6.17 10.84
N HIS A 253 -50.48 7.14 11.74
CA HIS A 253 -51.24 6.92 12.98
C HIS A 253 -50.61 5.85 13.90
N CYS A 254 -49.29 5.71 13.86
CA CYS A 254 -48.54 4.81 14.72
C CYS A 254 -48.09 5.48 16.03
N THR A 255 -47.81 4.68 17.05
CA THR A 255 -47.25 5.17 18.32
C THR A 255 -45.78 5.54 18.16
N LYS A 256 -45.22 6.29 19.12
CA LYS A 256 -43.80 6.63 19.14
C LYS A 256 -42.89 5.39 19.09
N ASP A 257 -43.26 4.33 19.81
CA ASP A 257 -42.48 3.09 19.87
C ASP A 257 -42.54 2.33 18.53
N GLN A 258 -43.69 2.35 17.84
CA GLN A 258 -43.85 1.79 16.50
C GLN A 258 -43.05 2.60 15.46
N ALA A 259 -43.10 3.93 15.51
CA ALA A 259 -42.30 4.78 14.65
C ALA A 259 -40.79 4.56 14.86
N MET A 260 -40.37 4.31 16.10
CA MET A 260 -38.99 3.97 16.44
C MET A 260 -38.58 2.59 15.87
N LEU A 261 -39.48 1.61 15.94
CA LEU A 261 -39.28 0.29 15.35
C LEU A 261 -39.12 0.39 13.83
N ILE A 262 -40.01 1.09 13.14
CA ILE A 262 -39.95 1.30 11.69
C ILE A 262 -38.63 1.97 11.30
N ALA A 263 -38.22 3.03 12.01
CA ALA A 263 -36.95 3.71 11.75
C ALA A 263 -35.75 2.76 11.93
N THR A 264 -35.79 1.88 12.93
CA THR A 264 -34.74 0.87 13.17
C THR A 264 -34.72 -0.20 12.06
N ILE A 265 -35.89 -0.62 11.59
CA ILE A 265 -36.00 -1.57 10.46
C ILE A 265 -35.46 -0.94 9.19
N VAL A 266 -35.80 0.32 8.89
CA VAL A 266 -35.25 1.04 7.71
C VAL A 266 -33.73 1.17 7.81
N ASP A 267 -33.19 1.47 9.00
CA ASP A 267 -31.73 1.57 9.19
C ASP A 267 -31.02 0.22 8.94
N ARG A 268 -31.60 -0.87 9.45
CA ARG A 268 -31.00 -2.22 9.40
C ARG A 268 -31.23 -2.96 8.07
N GLU A 269 -32.44 -2.85 7.52
CA GLU A 269 -32.91 -3.61 6.36
C GLU A 269 -32.98 -2.73 5.09
N GLY A 270 -32.63 -1.45 5.19
CA GLY A 270 -32.61 -0.50 4.08
C GLY A 270 -33.98 0.07 3.69
N ARG A 271 -35.08 -0.60 4.05
CA ARG A 271 -36.44 -0.14 3.72
C ARG A 271 -37.49 -0.73 4.64
N SER A 272 -38.66 -0.10 4.71
CA SER A 272 -39.81 -0.64 5.45
C SER A 272 -41.14 -0.17 4.87
N SER A 273 -42.12 -1.07 4.89
CA SER A 273 -43.49 -0.79 4.50
C SER A 273 -44.19 0.05 5.57
N VAL A 274 -44.75 1.19 5.15
CA VAL A 274 -45.39 2.16 6.06
C VAL A 274 -46.90 2.28 5.89
N LYS A 275 -47.45 1.87 4.74
CA LYS A 275 -48.89 1.86 4.49
C LYS A 275 -49.27 0.84 3.43
N VAL A 276 -50.35 0.10 3.65
CA VAL A 276 -50.95 -0.83 2.69
C VAL A 276 -52.37 -0.35 2.37
N GLY A 277 -52.78 -0.36 1.10
CA GLY A 277 -54.13 0.04 0.72
C GLY A 277 -54.34 0.31 -0.76
N ALA A 278 -55.35 1.10 -1.09
CA ALA A 278 -55.60 1.54 -2.46
C ALA A 278 -54.50 2.51 -2.92
N LYS A 279 -54.11 2.46 -4.20
CA LYS A 279 -53.05 3.32 -4.77
C LYS A 279 -53.18 4.80 -4.40
N ALA A 280 -54.39 5.34 -4.46
CA ALA A 280 -54.68 6.74 -4.13
C ALA A 280 -54.39 7.08 -2.65
N GLU A 281 -54.59 6.13 -1.74
CA GLU A 281 -54.30 6.31 -0.31
C GLU A 281 -52.80 6.25 -0.04
N CYS A 282 -52.10 5.30 -0.67
CA CYS A 282 -50.64 5.16 -0.60
C CYS A 282 -49.92 6.39 -1.16
N GLU A 283 -50.35 6.91 -2.32
CA GLU A 283 -49.78 8.12 -2.92
C GLU A 283 -50.03 9.38 -2.06
N ARG A 284 -51.15 9.42 -1.34
CA ARG A 284 -51.41 10.49 -0.36
C ARG A 284 -50.41 10.43 0.80
N VAL A 285 -50.18 9.25 1.39
CA VAL A 285 -49.21 9.07 2.48
C VAL A 285 -47.80 9.44 2.04
N LYS A 286 -47.36 8.97 0.86
CA LYS A 286 -46.09 9.39 0.24
C LYS A 286 -45.98 10.90 0.12
N SER A 287 -46.98 11.55 -0.47
CA SER A 287 -47.00 13.00 -0.67
C SER A 287 -46.91 13.78 0.64
N ASP A 288 -47.56 13.29 1.70
CA ASP A 288 -47.56 13.94 3.00
C ASP A 288 -46.22 13.77 3.75
N ILE A 289 -45.61 12.58 3.70
CA ILE A 289 -44.25 12.34 4.22
C ILE A 289 -43.24 13.24 3.50
N GLN A 290 -43.29 13.28 2.17
CA GLN A 290 -42.36 14.09 1.37
C GLN A 290 -42.59 15.60 1.60
N ARG A 291 -43.83 16.07 1.66
CA ARG A 291 -44.12 17.50 1.92
C ARG A 291 -43.58 17.99 3.27
N ARG A 292 -43.61 17.13 4.30
CA ARG A 292 -43.16 17.47 5.65
C ARG A 292 -41.65 17.43 5.83
N THR A 293 -40.97 16.61 5.04
CA THR A 293 -39.51 16.44 5.03
C THR A 293 -38.83 17.32 3.97
N LEU A 294 -39.60 17.99 3.12
CA LEU A 294 -39.13 18.85 2.02
C LEU A 294 -38.22 20.03 2.43
N ARG A 295 -38.28 20.47 3.70
CA ARG A 295 -37.49 21.59 4.22
C ARG A 295 -36.24 21.14 4.99
N ASP A 296 -35.93 19.85 4.96
CA ASP A 296 -34.85 19.30 5.75
C ASP A 296 -33.50 19.63 5.10
N VAL A 297 -32.66 20.31 5.88
CA VAL A 297 -31.30 20.68 5.50
C VAL A 297 -30.37 19.90 6.41
N ASN A 298 -29.83 18.79 5.91
CA ASN A 298 -28.73 18.14 6.59
C ASN A 298 -27.44 18.93 6.30
N ARG A 299 -26.97 19.71 7.28
CA ARG A 299 -25.75 20.55 7.18
C ARG A 299 -24.47 19.74 6.91
N ARG A 300 -24.50 18.40 7.01
CA ARG A 300 -23.36 17.51 6.78
C ARG A 300 -23.33 16.82 5.41
N THR A 301 -24.41 16.80 4.62
CA THR A 301 -24.46 16.05 3.36
C THR A 301 -24.82 16.90 2.13
N GLU A 302 -25.20 18.17 2.32
CA GLU A 302 -25.60 19.15 1.28
C GLU A 302 -26.72 18.70 0.30
N LYS A 303 -27.20 17.45 0.38
CA LYS A 303 -28.43 16.98 -0.27
C LYS A 303 -29.61 17.59 0.48
N THR A 304 -30.37 18.43 -0.23
CA THR A 304 -31.67 18.95 0.20
C THR A 304 -32.76 18.20 -0.53
N GLY A 305 -33.67 17.55 0.20
CA GLY A 305 -34.78 16.82 -0.40
C GLY A 305 -35.62 16.10 0.64
N PRO A 306 -36.86 15.72 0.28
CA PRO A 306 -37.68 14.87 1.14
C PRO A 306 -37.08 13.48 1.30
N LEU A 307 -37.54 12.74 2.32
CA LEU A 307 -37.25 11.30 2.47
C LEU A 307 -37.64 10.53 1.19
N ASP A 308 -36.87 9.50 0.84
CA ASP A 308 -37.21 8.63 -0.28
C ASP A 308 -38.36 7.69 0.08
N VAL A 309 -39.48 7.84 -0.64
CA VAL A 309 -40.72 7.10 -0.42
C VAL A 309 -41.33 6.74 -1.76
N LYS A 310 -41.57 5.45 -1.98
CA LYS A 310 -42.13 4.92 -3.23
C LYS A 310 -43.44 4.19 -2.96
N VAL A 311 -44.36 4.24 -3.92
CA VAL A 311 -45.59 3.45 -3.92
C VAL A 311 -45.37 2.32 -4.90
N MET A 312 -45.53 1.08 -4.42
CA MET A 312 -45.21 -0.12 -5.16
C MET A 312 -46.38 -1.09 -5.16
N ASP A 313 -46.43 -1.94 -6.18
CA ASP A 313 -47.34 -3.09 -6.21
C ASP A 313 -47.01 -4.06 -5.05
N GLY A 314 -48.02 -4.45 -4.27
CA GLY A 314 -47.81 -5.30 -3.09
C GLY A 314 -47.26 -6.68 -3.42
N ALA A 315 -47.56 -7.22 -4.62
CA ALA A 315 -46.97 -8.48 -5.06
C ALA A 315 -45.48 -8.31 -5.37
N LEU A 316 -45.07 -7.17 -5.94
CA LEU A 316 -43.65 -6.87 -6.17
C LEU A 316 -42.88 -6.80 -4.85
N VAL A 317 -43.44 -6.10 -3.84
CA VAL A 317 -42.84 -6.02 -2.50
C VAL A 317 -42.70 -7.41 -1.87
N ALA A 318 -43.74 -8.25 -1.99
CA ALA A 318 -43.71 -9.63 -1.50
C ALA A 318 -42.61 -10.48 -2.18
N HIS A 319 -42.45 -10.35 -3.50
CA HIS A 319 -41.39 -11.03 -4.24
C HIS A 319 -39.99 -10.55 -3.85
N GLN A 320 -39.80 -9.25 -3.61
CA GLN A 320 -38.52 -8.70 -3.16
C GLN A 320 -38.18 -9.14 -1.72
N ASN A 321 -39.17 -9.20 -0.82
CA ASN A 321 -38.95 -9.74 0.53
C ASN A 321 -38.60 -11.23 0.50
N HIS A 322 -39.22 -12.00 -0.41
CA HIS A 322 -38.81 -13.37 -0.64
C HIS A 322 -37.38 -13.47 -1.18
N ALA A 323 -36.98 -12.62 -2.14
CA ALA A 323 -35.62 -12.58 -2.67
C ALA A 323 -34.55 -12.33 -1.59
N ILE A 324 -34.82 -11.41 -0.66
CA ILE A 324 -33.93 -11.13 0.50
C ILE A 324 -33.88 -12.35 1.43
N ALA A 325 -35.03 -12.93 1.77
CA ALA A 325 -35.10 -14.13 2.60
C ALA A 325 -34.41 -15.33 1.94
N LEU A 326 -34.43 -15.41 0.61
CA LEU A 326 -33.77 -16.45 -0.18
C LEU A 326 -32.24 -16.33 -0.13
N LEU A 327 -31.70 -15.11 -0.20
CA LEU A 327 -30.28 -14.85 -0.01
C LEU A 327 -29.84 -15.14 1.43
N ALA A 328 -30.64 -14.74 2.42
CA ALA A 328 -30.38 -15.04 3.83
C ALA A 328 -30.43 -16.56 4.12
N TRP A 329 -31.39 -17.27 3.52
CA TRP A 329 -31.47 -18.72 3.58
C TRP A 329 -30.24 -19.36 2.93
N LEU A 330 -29.89 -18.98 1.70
CA LEU A 330 -28.72 -19.52 0.99
C LEU A 330 -27.45 -19.34 1.83
N ASN A 331 -27.27 -18.16 2.43
CA ASN A 331 -26.18 -17.86 3.35
C ASN A 331 -26.18 -18.82 4.56
N SER A 332 -27.33 -19.00 5.24
CA SER A 332 -27.44 -19.95 6.36
C SER A 332 -27.14 -21.41 5.95
N GLN A 333 -27.38 -21.77 4.68
CA GLN A 333 -27.06 -23.10 4.18
C GLN A 333 -25.58 -23.28 3.88
N ILE A 334 -24.84 -22.22 3.57
CA ILE A 334 -23.37 -22.27 3.45
C ILE A 334 -22.75 -22.64 4.80
N ASP A 335 -23.26 -22.13 5.92
CA ASP A 335 -22.80 -22.54 7.26
C ASP A 335 -23.04 -24.04 7.51
N ILE A 336 -24.17 -24.58 7.03
CA ILE A 336 -24.55 -25.98 7.20
C ILE A 336 -23.71 -26.89 6.27
N PHE A 337 -23.54 -26.50 5.01
CA PHE A 337 -22.83 -27.21 3.96
C PHE A 337 -21.81 -26.29 3.27
N PRO A 338 -20.60 -26.10 3.85
CA PRO A 338 -19.62 -25.11 3.37
C PRO A 338 -19.13 -25.27 1.94
N VAL A 339 -19.26 -26.47 1.37
CA VAL A 339 -18.93 -26.73 -0.05
C VAL A 339 -19.84 -25.90 -0.97
N LEU A 340 -21.04 -25.52 -0.52
CA LEU A 340 -21.90 -24.60 -1.25
C LEU A 340 -21.27 -23.20 -1.40
N GLY A 341 -20.49 -22.75 -0.41
CA GLY A 341 -19.82 -21.45 -0.44
C GLY A 341 -18.81 -21.33 -1.58
N SER A 342 -18.08 -22.40 -1.90
CA SER A 342 -17.18 -22.40 -3.06
C SER A 342 -17.95 -22.39 -4.38
N ILE A 343 -19.09 -23.06 -4.45
CA ILE A 343 -19.97 -23.06 -5.64
C ILE A 343 -20.61 -21.68 -5.86
N VAL A 344 -21.12 -21.05 -4.80
CA VAL A 344 -21.71 -19.70 -4.85
C VAL A 344 -20.66 -18.68 -5.28
N GLY A 345 -19.46 -18.73 -4.68
CA GLY A 345 -18.36 -17.85 -5.08
C GLY A 345 -17.94 -18.04 -6.53
N ASP A 346 -17.85 -19.28 -6.99
CA ASP A 346 -17.57 -19.59 -8.39
C ASP A 346 -18.66 -19.07 -9.33
N ILE A 347 -19.95 -19.22 -8.99
CA ILE A 347 -21.08 -18.70 -9.80
C ILE A 347 -21.07 -17.17 -9.87
N LEU A 348 -20.91 -16.49 -8.74
CA LEU A 348 -20.87 -15.02 -8.68
C LEU A 348 -19.69 -14.43 -9.46
N LEU A 349 -18.60 -15.20 -9.61
CA LEU A 349 -17.40 -14.78 -10.31
C LEU A 349 -17.36 -15.23 -11.79
N ASN A 350 -18.01 -16.34 -12.14
CA ASN A 350 -17.81 -17.04 -13.42
C ASN A 350 -19.08 -17.30 -14.25
N THR A 351 -20.29 -17.00 -13.76
CA THR A 351 -21.55 -17.29 -14.50
C THR A 351 -22.32 -16.02 -14.85
N ILE A 352 -22.78 -15.93 -16.10
CA ILE A 352 -23.67 -14.89 -16.61
C ILE A 352 -25.04 -14.99 -15.88
N VAL A 353 -25.40 -13.98 -15.09
CA VAL A 353 -26.81 -13.71 -14.77
C VAL A 353 -27.35 -12.94 -15.97
N GLU A 354 -28.00 -13.63 -16.91
CA GLU A 354 -28.49 -13.03 -18.16
C GLU A 354 -29.36 -11.80 -17.86
N LYS A 355 -28.91 -10.61 -18.31
CA LYS A 355 -29.81 -9.50 -18.60
C LYS A 355 -30.40 -9.81 -19.97
N ASP A 356 -31.66 -10.25 -20.03
CA ASP A 356 -32.41 -10.58 -21.26
C ASP A 356 -32.16 -9.58 -22.41
N ILE A 357 -31.16 -9.82 -23.27
CA ILE A 357 -31.04 -9.37 -24.67
C ILE A 357 -30.20 -10.41 -25.43
N ASP A 358 -30.74 -10.91 -26.54
CA ASP A 358 -30.27 -12.02 -27.38
C ASP A 358 -28.79 -11.97 -27.85
N GLU A 359 -28.11 -13.11 -27.71
CA GLU A 359 -27.08 -13.78 -28.57
C GLU A 359 -25.80 -14.30 -27.87
N PRO A 360 -25.16 -15.38 -28.40
CA PRO A 360 -24.25 -16.26 -27.66
C PRO A 360 -22.74 -16.02 -27.85
N GLU A 361 -21.96 -16.68 -26.98
CA GLU A 361 -20.53 -17.09 -27.06
C GLU A 361 -19.45 -16.35 -26.24
N VAL A 362 -18.59 -17.21 -25.69
CA VAL A 362 -17.22 -17.05 -25.12
C VAL A 362 -17.12 -16.72 -23.62
N VAL A 363 -16.61 -17.73 -22.91
CA VAL A 363 -16.18 -17.74 -21.51
C VAL A 363 -14.93 -16.85 -21.34
N GLU A 364 -15.05 -15.76 -20.57
CA GLU A 364 -13.93 -15.07 -19.94
C GLU A 364 -14.28 -14.68 -18.49
N THR A 365 -13.25 -14.77 -17.65
CA THR A 365 -13.18 -14.71 -16.19
C THR A 365 -13.55 -13.35 -15.58
N ILE A 366 -14.21 -13.35 -14.40
CA ILE A 366 -14.37 -12.24 -13.43
C ILE A 366 -14.79 -10.88 -14.01
N LEU A 367 -15.83 -10.85 -14.85
CA LEU A 367 -16.35 -9.61 -15.44
C LEU A 367 -17.39 -8.88 -14.58
N HIS A 368 -17.87 -9.46 -13.47
CA HIS A 368 -19.08 -8.96 -12.78
C HIS A 368 -18.87 -8.46 -11.34
N TYR A 369 -17.64 -8.47 -10.80
CA TYR A 369 -17.36 -7.86 -9.48
C TYR A 369 -17.73 -6.37 -9.47
N ASP A 370 -17.41 -5.69 -10.57
CA ASP A 370 -17.75 -4.28 -10.78
C ASP A 370 -19.26 -4.07 -10.92
N ASP A 371 -19.98 -4.97 -11.62
CA ASP A 371 -21.45 -4.89 -11.77
C ASP A 371 -22.17 -5.12 -10.42
N ILE A 372 -21.74 -6.12 -9.65
CA ILE A 372 -22.29 -6.42 -8.31
C ILE A 372 -22.11 -5.22 -7.37
N TYR A 373 -20.93 -4.59 -7.40
CA TYR A 373 -20.68 -3.42 -6.58
C TYR A 373 -21.31 -2.14 -7.15
N ALA A 374 -21.49 -2.02 -8.46
CA ALA A 374 -22.27 -0.95 -9.06
C ALA A 374 -23.71 -0.99 -8.56
N GLU A 375 -24.31 -2.18 -8.57
CA GLU A 375 -25.65 -2.41 -8.02
C GLU A 375 -25.68 -2.13 -6.52
N PHE A 376 -24.72 -2.61 -5.73
CA PHE A 376 -24.65 -2.28 -4.30
C PHE A 376 -24.47 -0.78 -4.04
N ILE A 377 -23.65 -0.08 -4.83
CA ILE A 377 -23.41 1.35 -4.69
C ILE A 377 -24.68 2.15 -4.98
N ASP A 378 -25.50 1.68 -5.92
CA ASP A 378 -26.77 2.29 -6.31
C ASP A 378 -27.98 1.79 -5.48
N ASP A 379 -27.81 0.72 -4.70
CA ASP A 379 -28.81 0.13 -3.81
C ASP A 379 -28.88 0.83 -2.43
N ASP A 380 -30.07 0.81 -1.81
CA ASP A 380 -30.39 1.43 -0.51
C ASP A 380 -30.33 0.42 0.66
N HIS A 381 -30.04 -0.86 0.39
CA HIS A 381 -29.92 -1.90 1.42
C HIS A 381 -28.58 -1.82 2.18
N ASP A 382 -28.59 -2.26 3.45
CA ASP A 382 -27.38 -2.47 4.25
C ASP A 382 -26.50 -3.59 3.65
N ILE A 383 -25.19 -3.53 3.88
CA ILE A 383 -24.24 -4.52 3.37
C ILE A 383 -24.62 -5.94 3.79
N ASP A 384 -25.11 -6.15 5.01
CA ASP A 384 -25.43 -7.47 5.59
C ASP A 384 -26.62 -8.17 4.90
N VAL A 385 -27.44 -7.42 4.16
CA VAL A 385 -28.61 -7.93 3.42
C VAL A 385 -28.46 -7.77 1.90
N SER A 386 -27.30 -7.29 1.45
CA SER A 386 -26.98 -7.13 0.03
C SER A 386 -26.32 -8.37 -0.57
N VAL A 387 -26.37 -8.49 -1.90
CA VAL A 387 -25.63 -9.54 -2.64
C VAL A 387 -24.11 -9.49 -2.38
N VAL A 388 -23.57 -8.32 -2.01
CA VAL A 388 -22.15 -8.14 -1.63
C VAL A 388 -21.81 -8.86 -0.32
N SER A 389 -22.76 -9.12 0.58
CA SER A 389 -22.47 -9.95 1.77
C SER A 389 -22.00 -11.36 1.40
N LEU A 390 -22.39 -11.88 0.23
CA LEU A 390 -21.96 -13.18 -0.25
C LEU A 390 -20.51 -13.15 -0.77
N THR A 391 -20.00 -11.98 -1.22
CA THR A 391 -18.61 -11.84 -1.67
C THR A 391 -17.61 -11.97 -0.54
N VAL A 392 -17.96 -11.43 0.63
CA VAL A 392 -17.14 -11.52 1.85
C VAL A 392 -16.88 -12.98 2.26
N GLN A 393 -17.83 -13.89 2.05
CA GLN A 393 -17.77 -15.25 2.62
C GLN A 393 -16.83 -16.21 1.88
N PHE A 394 -16.59 -16.01 0.58
CA PHE A 394 -15.64 -16.85 -0.17
C PHE A 394 -14.25 -16.23 -0.26
N LEU A 395 -14.14 -14.90 -0.25
CA LEU A 395 -12.84 -14.20 -0.27
C LEU A 395 -12.02 -14.43 1.01
N THR A 396 -12.68 -14.88 2.07
CA THR A 396 -12.07 -15.25 3.35
C THR A 396 -11.49 -16.66 3.36
N VAL A 397 -11.82 -17.52 2.39
CA VAL A 397 -11.32 -18.91 2.32
C VAL A 397 -9.91 -18.90 1.70
N PRO A 398 -8.84 -19.28 2.42
CA PRO A 398 -7.46 -19.06 1.96
C PRO A 398 -7.06 -19.82 0.69
N SER A 399 -7.66 -21.00 0.45
CA SER A 399 -7.46 -21.74 -0.80
C SER A 399 -8.10 -21.03 -2.00
N ILE A 400 -9.28 -20.43 -1.81
CA ILE A 400 -10.00 -19.68 -2.84
C ILE A 400 -9.31 -18.34 -3.07
N ALA A 401 -9.01 -17.57 -2.03
CA ALA A 401 -8.31 -16.29 -2.13
C ALA A 401 -6.97 -16.42 -2.90
N ARG A 402 -6.18 -17.46 -2.62
CA ARG A 402 -4.93 -17.74 -3.34
C ARG A 402 -5.15 -18.04 -4.83
N ARG A 403 -6.14 -18.88 -5.14
CA ARG A 403 -6.52 -19.19 -6.51
C ARG A 403 -6.97 -17.93 -7.26
N LEU A 404 -7.79 -17.10 -6.61
CA LEU A 404 -8.29 -15.83 -7.14
C LEU A 404 -7.19 -14.80 -7.42
N ILE A 405 -6.12 -14.75 -6.61
CA ILE A 405 -4.96 -13.89 -6.95
C ILE A 405 -4.18 -14.49 -8.12
N THR A 406 -3.91 -15.80 -8.08
CA THR A 406 -2.96 -16.47 -8.99
C THR A 406 -3.51 -16.66 -10.41
N GLU A 407 -4.72 -17.20 -10.54
CA GLU A 407 -5.32 -17.55 -11.84
C GLU A 407 -6.01 -16.31 -12.45
N ASP A 408 -6.57 -15.50 -11.57
CA ASP A 408 -7.69 -14.63 -11.86
C ASP A 408 -7.35 -13.14 -11.67
N GLY A 409 -6.26 -12.82 -10.98
CA GLY A 409 -5.80 -11.44 -10.80
C GLY A 409 -6.72 -10.59 -9.94
N ALA A 410 -7.39 -11.18 -8.94
CA ALA A 410 -8.42 -10.53 -8.13
C ALA A 410 -8.03 -9.15 -7.58
N MET A 411 -6.79 -8.96 -7.13
CA MET A 411 -6.32 -7.64 -6.66
C MET A 411 -6.47 -6.55 -7.74
N ARG A 412 -6.09 -6.84 -8.98
CA ARG A 412 -6.19 -5.90 -10.11
C ARG A 412 -7.66 -5.56 -10.39
N ILE A 413 -8.54 -6.55 -10.36
CA ILE A 413 -9.99 -6.37 -10.57
C ILE A 413 -10.58 -5.47 -9.49
N ILE A 414 -10.33 -5.77 -8.21
CA ILE A 414 -10.95 -5.02 -7.12
C ILE A 414 -10.47 -3.57 -7.12
N PHE A 415 -9.17 -3.32 -7.28
CA PHE A 415 -8.67 -1.95 -7.41
C PHE A 415 -9.16 -1.27 -8.68
N GLY A 416 -9.30 -2.01 -9.79
CA GLY A 416 -9.85 -1.48 -11.05
C GLY A 416 -11.30 -1.01 -10.91
N ALA A 417 -12.15 -1.82 -10.28
CA ALA A 417 -13.54 -1.45 -9.97
C ALA A 417 -13.60 -0.24 -9.04
N LEU A 418 -12.77 -0.22 -7.98
CA LEU A 418 -12.70 0.91 -7.06
C LEU A 418 -12.30 2.21 -7.78
N ILE A 419 -11.32 2.15 -8.69
CA ILE A 419 -10.92 3.30 -9.52
C ILE A 419 -12.10 3.74 -10.40
N LYS A 420 -12.78 2.82 -11.08
CA LYS A 420 -13.91 3.14 -11.96
C LYS A 420 -15.02 3.92 -11.23
N HIS A 421 -15.39 3.49 -10.03
CA HIS A 421 -16.43 4.17 -9.23
C HIS A 421 -15.96 5.49 -8.59
N THR A 422 -14.65 5.70 -8.47
CA THR A 422 -14.08 6.90 -7.83
C THR A 422 -13.56 7.94 -8.82
N ASP A 423 -13.27 7.59 -10.08
CA ASP A 423 -12.64 8.45 -11.08
C ASP A 423 -13.46 9.69 -11.44
N GLN A 424 -14.79 9.60 -11.35
CA GLN A 424 -15.68 10.76 -11.55
C GLN A 424 -15.45 11.90 -10.54
N PHE A 425 -14.82 11.61 -9.40
CA PHE A 425 -14.49 12.60 -8.38
C PHE A 425 -13.09 13.20 -8.54
N ALA A 426 -12.34 12.82 -9.58
CA ALA A 426 -11.07 13.45 -9.93
C ALA A 426 -11.28 14.83 -10.59
N ARG A 427 -10.36 15.78 -10.38
CA ARG A 427 -10.43 17.12 -11.01
C ARG A 427 -10.58 17.09 -12.54
N ASP A 428 -9.81 16.21 -13.17
CA ASP A 428 -9.91 15.80 -14.56
C ASP A 428 -9.93 14.26 -14.64
N PRO A 429 -11.09 13.64 -14.94
CA PRO A 429 -11.20 12.19 -15.06
C PRO A 429 -10.35 11.58 -16.19
N LYS A 430 -9.97 12.37 -17.21
CA LYS A 430 -9.18 11.88 -18.35
C LYS A 430 -7.68 11.85 -18.08
N ASP A 431 -7.21 12.61 -17.09
CA ASP A 431 -5.83 12.62 -16.66
C ASP A 431 -5.62 11.63 -15.51
N LEU A 432 -4.85 10.56 -15.72
CA LEU A 432 -4.51 9.55 -14.70
C LEU A 432 -3.73 10.09 -13.48
N LEU A 433 -3.22 11.33 -13.54
CA LEU A 433 -2.54 12.01 -12.43
C LEU A 433 -3.43 12.99 -11.66
N SER A 434 -4.62 13.25 -12.18
CA SER A 434 -5.58 14.09 -11.51
C SER A 434 -5.96 13.49 -10.16
N ARG A 435 -5.95 14.34 -9.14
CA ARG A 435 -6.33 13.96 -7.77
C ARG A 435 -7.84 14.06 -7.59
N PHE A 436 -8.39 13.24 -6.73
CA PHE A 436 -9.75 13.40 -6.23
C PHE A 436 -9.91 14.78 -5.61
N ASP A 437 -11.05 15.42 -5.84
CA ASP A 437 -11.41 16.72 -5.30
C ASP A 437 -12.74 16.68 -4.57
N PHE A 438 -12.66 16.32 -3.29
CA PHE A 438 -13.79 16.35 -2.38
C PHE A 438 -13.98 17.72 -1.73
N ALA A 439 -13.26 18.78 -2.14
CA ALA A 439 -13.39 20.10 -1.51
C ALA A 439 -14.76 20.77 -1.79
N LYS A 440 -15.49 20.28 -2.80
CA LYS A 440 -16.82 20.75 -3.19
C LYS A 440 -17.98 19.86 -2.72
N HIS A 441 -17.68 18.68 -2.15
CA HIS A 441 -18.69 17.69 -1.80
C HIS A 441 -18.32 17.00 -0.48
N THR A 442 -19.26 16.88 0.46
CA THR A 442 -19.14 15.96 1.59
C THR A 442 -18.88 14.54 1.07
N PHE A 443 -18.12 13.72 1.82
CA PHE A 443 -17.62 12.41 1.36
C PHE A 443 -18.75 11.59 0.67
N PRO A 444 -18.68 11.40 -0.66
CA PRO A 444 -19.83 10.90 -1.43
C PRO A 444 -20.25 9.50 -0.99
N VAL A 445 -21.56 9.21 -0.96
CA VAL A 445 -22.10 7.88 -0.63
C VAL A 445 -21.53 6.83 -1.58
N THR A 446 -21.41 7.13 -2.88
CA THR A 446 -20.75 6.28 -3.87
C THR A 446 -19.34 5.88 -3.46
N VAL A 447 -18.54 6.83 -2.95
CA VAL A 447 -17.18 6.56 -2.49
C VAL A 447 -17.22 5.75 -1.20
N ARG A 448 -18.10 6.08 -0.26
CA ARG A 448 -18.28 5.36 1.01
C ARG A 448 -18.64 3.89 0.78
N ARG A 449 -19.65 3.63 -0.04
CA ARG A 449 -20.10 2.28 -0.40
C ARG A 449 -19.03 1.54 -1.21
N GLY A 450 -18.39 2.22 -2.16
CA GLY A 450 -17.25 1.67 -2.91
C GLY A 450 -16.04 1.29 -2.04
N MET A 451 -15.79 2.00 -0.93
CA MET A 451 -14.69 1.64 0.00
C MET A 451 -14.90 0.27 0.67
N HIS A 452 -16.08 -0.34 0.63
CA HIS A 452 -16.25 -1.72 1.11
C HIS A 452 -15.44 -2.74 0.29
N MET A 453 -15.09 -2.44 -0.96
CA MET A 453 -14.13 -3.21 -1.76
C MET A 453 -12.75 -3.31 -1.09
N MET A 454 -12.36 -2.33 -0.26
CA MET A 454 -11.11 -2.40 0.50
C MET A 454 -11.15 -3.47 1.60
N ARG A 455 -12.35 -3.82 2.08
CA ARG A 455 -12.56 -4.89 3.04
C ARG A 455 -12.33 -6.25 2.37
N ASP A 456 -12.84 -6.42 1.15
CA ASP A 456 -12.59 -7.60 0.30
C ASP A 456 -11.10 -7.81 0.04
N LEU A 457 -10.38 -6.73 -0.29
CA LEU A 457 -8.93 -6.75 -0.42
C LEU A 457 -8.22 -7.13 0.88
N SER A 458 -8.70 -6.64 2.03
CA SER A 458 -8.13 -7.03 3.32
C SER A 458 -8.25 -8.53 3.54
N TYR A 459 -9.39 -9.14 3.20
CA TYR A 459 -9.59 -10.59 3.33
C TYR A 459 -8.67 -11.39 2.42
N ILE A 460 -8.53 -10.97 1.16
CA ILE A 460 -7.63 -11.63 0.20
C ILE A 460 -6.17 -11.53 0.66
N LEU A 461 -5.75 -10.37 1.18
CA LEU A 461 -4.36 -10.11 1.55
C LEU A 461 -3.97 -10.68 2.91
N THR A 462 -4.92 -11.01 3.78
CA THR A 462 -4.65 -11.75 5.02
C THR A 462 -4.22 -13.19 4.77
N CYS A 463 -4.57 -13.77 3.61
CA CYS A 463 -4.16 -15.11 3.22
C CYS A 463 -2.73 -15.11 2.64
N VAL A 464 -1.71 -14.97 3.50
CA VAL A 464 -0.30 -14.88 3.10
C VAL A 464 0.20 -16.23 2.54
N PRO A 465 0.69 -16.30 1.28
CA PRO A 465 1.25 -17.54 0.74
C PRO A 465 2.53 -17.97 1.46
N SER A 466 2.66 -19.27 1.76
CA SER A 466 3.93 -19.84 2.28
C SER A 466 5.06 -19.74 1.25
N GLU A 467 6.32 -19.84 1.68
CA GLU A 467 7.48 -19.72 0.79
C GLU A 467 7.42 -20.68 -0.42
N GLU A 468 6.89 -21.89 -0.23
CA GLU A 468 6.78 -22.92 -1.28
C GLU A 468 5.69 -22.61 -2.31
N ASN A 469 4.70 -21.77 -1.96
CA ASN A 469 3.58 -21.44 -2.83
C ASN A 469 3.87 -20.29 -3.81
N TRP A 470 4.97 -19.55 -3.64
CA TRP A 470 5.34 -18.44 -4.51
C TRP A 470 5.88 -18.90 -5.88
N ASN A 471 4.97 -19.22 -6.80
CA ASN A 471 5.29 -19.49 -8.20
C ASN A 471 5.36 -18.19 -9.05
N ASN A 472 5.84 -18.28 -10.29
CA ASN A 472 6.02 -17.11 -11.16
C ASN A 472 4.70 -16.40 -11.49
N GLN A 473 3.63 -17.17 -11.70
CA GLN A 473 2.32 -16.63 -12.05
C GLN A 473 1.71 -15.82 -10.91
N LEU A 474 1.77 -16.34 -9.67
CA LEU A 474 1.33 -15.62 -8.48
C LEU A 474 2.12 -14.33 -8.28
N ARG A 475 3.44 -14.34 -8.49
CA ARG A 475 4.27 -13.12 -8.40
C ARG A 475 3.85 -12.07 -9.42
N GLU A 476 3.64 -12.47 -10.67
CA GLU A 476 3.24 -11.55 -11.75
C GLU A 476 1.88 -10.92 -11.45
N ARG A 477 0.86 -11.73 -11.11
CA ARG A 477 -0.48 -11.23 -10.80
C ARG A 477 -0.55 -10.39 -9.53
N PHE A 478 0.25 -10.73 -8.52
CA PHE A 478 0.38 -9.89 -7.32
C PHE A 478 0.99 -8.52 -7.65
N ILE A 479 2.02 -8.48 -8.49
CA ILE A 479 2.64 -7.23 -8.95
C ILE A 479 1.64 -6.38 -9.76
N GLU A 480 0.86 -6.98 -10.66
CA GLU A 480 -0.22 -6.28 -11.39
C GLU A 480 -1.25 -5.65 -10.42
N GLY A 481 -1.64 -6.39 -9.39
CA GLY A 481 -2.51 -5.88 -8.32
C GLY A 481 -1.90 -4.68 -7.60
N CYS A 482 -0.63 -4.78 -7.19
CA CYS A 482 0.10 -3.67 -6.55
C CYS A 482 0.22 -2.44 -7.46
N GLN A 483 0.42 -2.62 -8.77
CA GLN A 483 0.46 -1.50 -9.73
C GLN A 483 -0.88 -0.75 -9.76
N THR A 484 -1.99 -1.47 -9.75
CA THR A 484 -3.35 -0.89 -9.76
C THR A 484 -3.66 -0.19 -8.43
N LEU A 485 -3.22 -0.75 -7.29
CA LEU A 485 -3.25 -0.07 -6.00
C LEU A 485 -2.49 1.26 -6.04
N ILE A 486 -1.28 1.28 -6.60
CA ILE A 486 -0.47 2.50 -6.71
C ILE A 486 -1.18 3.55 -7.56
N GLN A 487 -1.86 3.16 -8.65
CA GLN A 487 -2.67 4.06 -9.46
C GLN A 487 -3.82 4.67 -8.65
N PHE A 488 -4.57 3.86 -7.89
CA PHE A 488 -5.61 4.33 -7.00
C PHE A 488 -5.06 5.30 -5.93
N LEU A 489 -3.97 4.92 -5.26
CA LEU A 489 -3.32 5.77 -4.24
C LEU A 489 -2.83 7.11 -4.80
N HIS A 490 -2.40 7.13 -6.08
CA HIS A 490 -1.94 8.35 -6.73
C HIS A 490 -3.04 9.43 -6.83
N ARG A 491 -4.29 8.99 -6.98
CA ARG A 491 -5.45 9.88 -7.02
C ARG A 491 -5.80 10.50 -5.67
N LEU A 492 -5.28 9.96 -4.57
CA LEU A 492 -5.61 10.43 -3.24
C LEU A 492 -4.92 11.77 -2.86
N GLN A 493 -5.54 12.50 -1.93
CA GLN A 493 -5.13 13.85 -1.52
C GLN A 493 -4.03 13.86 -0.43
N ARG A 494 -3.67 15.07 0.06
CA ARG A 494 -2.62 15.34 1.06
C ARG A 494 -2.70 14.49 2.35
N LEU A 495 -3.91 14.09 2.77
CA LEU A 495 -4.15 13.22 3.93
C LEU A 495 -3.45 11.86 3.77
N THR A 496 -3.39 11.33 2.55
CA THR A 496 -2.78 10.02 2.25
C THR A 496 -1.28 10.04 2.43
N HIS A 497 -0.59 11.14 2.08
CA HIS A 497 0.85 11.24 2.33
C HIS A 497 1.16 11.11 3.82
N ARG A 498 0.39 11.80 4.67
CA ARG A 498 0.55 11.77 6.14
C ARG A 498 0.23 10.39 6.69
N ALA A 499 -0.90 9.79 6.27
CA ALA A 499 -1.29 8.45 6.69
C ALA A 499 -0.24 7.39 6.30
N ILE A 500 0.26 7.40 5.05
CA ILE A 500 1.29 6.47 4.59
C ILE A 500 2.61 6.71 5.32
N LEU A 501 3.02 7.98 5.51
CA LEU A 501 4.24 8.28 6.26
C LEU A 501 4.12 7.81 7.71
N ARG A 502 2.97 8.03 8.35
CA ARG A 502 2.66 7.51 9.68
C ARG A 502 2.78 5.98 9.72
N LEU A 503 2.12 5.27 8.79
CA LEU A 503 2.18 3.81 8.71
C LEU A 503 3.61 3.32 8.49
N CYS A 504 4.37 3.95 7.60
CA CYS A 504 5.78 3.62 7.38
C CYS A 504 6.59 3.75 8.67
N LEU A 505 6.40 4.85 9.40
CA LEU A 505 7.08 5.12 10.68
C LEU A 505 6.64 4.12 11.77
N GLU A 506 5.36 3.75 11.83
CA GLU A 506 4.85 2.71 12.73
C GLU A 506 5.46 1.33 12.40
N SER A 507 5.50 0.94 11.13
CA SER A 507 6.13 -0.32 10.69
C SER A 507 7.64 -0.34 10.98
N LEU A 508 8.34 0.79 10.81
CA LEU A 508 9.77 0.89 11.16
C LEU A 508 10.00 0.72 12.66
N MET A 509 9.07 1.17 13.49
CA MET A 509 9.12 0.98 14.95
C MET A 509 8.84 -0.46 15.37
N LEU A 510 7.98 -1.18 14.63
CA LEU A 510 7.73 -2.61 14.85
C LEU A 510 8.93 -3.47 14.44
N HIS A 511 9.73 -2.98 13.48
CA HIS A 511 10.91 -3.66 12.96
C HIS A 511 12.18 -2.78 13.09
N PRO A 512 12.62 -2.45 14.32
CA PRO A 512 13.80 -1.61 14.50
C PRO A 512 15.06 -2.31 13.96
N PRO A 513 16.09 -1.55 13.53
CA PRO A 513 17.35 -2.14 13.10
C PRO A 513 17.93 -3.06 14.17
N SER A 514 18.34 -4.27 13.77
CA SER A 514 18.92 -5.25 14.69
C SER A 514 20.19 -4.70 15.36
N THR A 515 20.35 -4.96 16.65
CA THR A 515 21.55 -4.66 17.42
C THR A 515 22.44 -5.90 17.47
N LEU A 516 23.77 -5.75 17.44
CA LEU A 516 24.62 -6.84 17.90
C LEU A 516 24.60 -6.82 19.43
N GLU A 517 24.22 -7.94 20.05
CA GLU A 517 24.35 -8.07 21.52
C GLU A 517 25.84 -7.93 21.89
N GLU A 518 26.18 -6.83 22.57
CA GLU A 518 27.48 -6.74 23.23
C GLU A 518 27.51 -7.75 24.39
N PRO A 519 28.69 -8.30 24.77
CA PRO A 519 28.81 -9.27 25.87
C PRO A 519 28.20 -8.83 27.21
N ALA A 520 27.90 -7.54 27.37
CA ALA A 520 27.32 -6.93 28.57
C ALA A 520 25.82 -6.60 28.46
N GLY A 521 25.12 -6.99 27.39
CA GLY A 521 23.70 -6.69 27.19
C GLY A 521 23.40 -5.21 26.91
N ALA A 522 24.40 -4.42 26.50
CA ALA A 522 24.22 -3.01 26.18
C ALA A 522 23.49 -2.82 24.85
N THR A 523 22.43 -2.02 24.85
CA THR A 523 21.64 -1.68 23.65
C THR A 523 22.18 -0.45 22.91
N HIS A 524 23.18 0.23 23.48
CA HIS A 524 23.75 1.48 22.98
C HIS A 524 25.25 1.56 23.31
N THR A 525 26.02 2.20 22.43
CA THR A 525 27.46 2.46 22.61
C THR A 525 27.75 3.94 22.47
N VAL A 526 28.64 4.46 23.32
CA VAL A 526 29.14 5.84 23.23
C VAL A 526 30.33 5.88 22.28
N VAL A 527 30.27 6.75 21.29
CA VAL A 527 31.36 7.02 20.36
C VAL A 527 31.91 8.40 20.66
N GLU A 528 33.23 8.50 20.82
CA GLU A 528 33.93 9.76 21.06
C GLU A 528 35.06 9.94 20.04
N VAL A 529 35.16 11.15 19.48
CA VAL A 529 36.24 11.57 18.57
C VAL A 529 36.57 13.04 18.84
N ASN A 530 37.83 13.36 19.11
CA ASN A 530 38.30 14.74 19.32
C ASN A 530 37.50 15.53 20.38
N GLY A 531 37.06 14.85 21.45
CA GLY A 531 36.30 15.43 22.57
C GLY A 531 34.80 15.63 22.30
N GLU A 532 34.29 15.23 21.13
CA GLU A 532 32.85 15.20 20.83
C GLU A 532 32.34 13.77 20.93
N SER A 533 31.17 13.57 21.55
CA SER A 533 30.60 12.23 21.74
C SER A 533 29.12 12.13 21.36
N THR A 534 28.70 10.94 20.93
CA THR A 534 27.31 10.61 20.61
C THR A 534 26.99 9.20 21.08
N ILE A 535 25.70 8.93 21.31
CA ILE A 535 25.17 7.59 21.55
C ILE A 535 24.64 7.02 20.23
N ILE A 536 25.02 5.78 19.91
CA ILE A 536 24.53 5.04 18.74
C ILE A 536 24.19 3.59 19.11
N ILE A 537 23.47 2.92 18.22
CA ILE A 537 23.20 1.49 18.33
C ILE A 537 24.51 0.70 18.07
N PRO A 538 24.87 -0.33 18.86
CA PRO A 538 25.99 -1.21 18.56
C PRO A 538 25.67 -2.06 17.32
N PHE A 539 26.46 -1.86 16.27
CA PHE A 539 26.41 -2.71 15.09
C PHE A 539 27.74 -2.70 14.35
N ASP A 540 28.19 -3.88 13.94
CA ASP A 540 29.38 -4.10 13.15
C ASP A 540 29.01 -4.76 11.83
N VAL A 541 29.13 -4.02 10.73
CA VAL A 541 28.80 -4.50 9.38
C VAL A 541 29.60 -5.73 8.99
N LEU A 542 30.85 -5.89 9.49
CA LEU A 542 31.67 -7.06 9.17
C LEU A 542 31.20 -8.36 9.82
N ARG A 543 30.35 -8.27 10.84
CA ARG A 543 29.91 -9.42 11.65
C ARG A 543 28.40 -9.62 11.63
N GLY A 544 27.63 -8.53 11.58
CA GLY A 544 26.18 -8.57 11.58
C GLY A 544 25.59 -8.86 10.20
N ALA A 545 24.37 -9.40 10.20
CA ALA A 545 23.61 -9.61 8.97
C ALA A 545 23.18 -8.25 8.37
N VAL A 546 23.51 -8.04 7.09
CA VAL A 546 23.14 -6.84 6.34
C VAL A 546 22.44 -7.27 5.06
N SER A 547 21.26 -6.70 4.82
CA SER A 547 20.50 -6.88 3.59
C SER A 547 20.59 -5.63 2.72
N ILE A 548 20.81 -5.83 1.42
CA ILE A 548 20.67 -4.77 0.40
C ILE A 548 19.21 -4.58 -0.06
N HIS A 549 18.28 -5.41 0.41
CA HIS A 549 16.85 -5.29 0.14
C HIS A 549 16.14 -4.70 1.36
N GLN A 550 15.80 -3.41 1.28
CA GLN A 550 15.24 -2.64 2.40
C GLN A 550 13.99 -1.84 1.94
N PRO A 551 12.92 -2.52 1.47
CA PRO A 551 11.79 -1.86 0.82
C PRO A 551 11.10 -0.81 1.71
N LEU A 552 10.93 -1.10 3.00
CA LEU A 552 10.28 -0.19 3.95
C LEU A 552 11.05 1.13 4.13
N TRP A 553 12.38 1.07 4.31
CA TRP A 553 13.22 2.26 4.42
C TRP A 553 13.19 3.08 3.14
N ARG A 554 13.21 2.43 1.98
CA ARG A 554 13.25 3.10 0.68
C ARG A 554 11.92 3.74 0.30
N LEU A 555 10.81 3.07 0.62
CA LEU A 555 9.47 3.65 0.52
C LEU A 555 9.37 4.90 1.41
N THR A 556 9.81 4.78 2.67
CA THR A 556 9.83 5.90 3.62
C THR A 556 10.69 7.05 3.10
N ALA A 557 11.86 6.76 2.51
CA ALA A 557 12.73 7.77 1.90
C ALA A 557 11.99 8.55 0.80
N GLY A 558 11.28 7.84 -0.07
CA GLY A 558 10.49 8.43 -1.15
C GLY A 558 9.45 9.43 -0.67
N MET A 559 8.86 9.21 0.51
CA MET A 559 7.88 10.14 1.12
C MET A 559 8.47 11.53 1.39
N PHE A 560 9.79 11.67 1.56
CA PHE A 560 10.45 12.96 1.77
C PHE A 560 10.77 13.71 0.47
N THR A 561 10.52 13.11 -0.71
CA THR A 561 10.58 13.82 -2.01
C THR A 561 9.24 14.45 -2.41
N ALA A 562 8.24 14.36 -1.54
CA ALA A 562 6.95 15.00 -1.74
C ALA A 562 7.09 16.54 -1.81
N ASN A 563 6.06 17.22 -2.35
CA ASN A 563 6.02 18.67 -2.43
C ASN A 563 6.29 19.30 -1.05
N ALA A 564 7.13 20.34 -1.00
CA ALA A 564 7.54 21.02 0.23
C ALA A 564 6.36 21.41 1.15
N GLU A 565 5.20 21.78 0.58
CA GLU A 565 4.00 22.11 1.34
C GLU A 565 3.53 20.96 2.26
N LEU A 566 3.76 19.71 1.85
CA LEU A 566 3.40 18.52 2.63
C LEU A 566 4.35 18.29 3.81
N LEU A 567 5.57 18.81 3.75
CA LEU A 567 6.60 18.63 4.79
C LEU A 567 6.75 19.86 5.70
N ASN A 568 6.09 20.98 5.39
CA ASN A 568 6.18 22.23 6.16
C ASN A 568 5.84 22.07 7.65
N PHE A 569 4.94 21.15 8.00
CA PHE A 569 4.59 20.88 9.40
C PHE A 569 5.80 20.34 10.19
N LEU A 570 6.74 19.65 9.55
CA LEU A 570 7.97 19.17 10.21
C LEU A 570 8.88 20.32 10.63
N LEU A 571 8.82 21.45 9.91
CA LEU A 571 9.71 22.61 10.07
C LEU A 571 9.22 23.65 11.08
N SER A 572 7.90 23.74 11.29
CA SER A 572 7.30 24.81 12.10
C SER A 572 7.61 24.62 13.58
N ALA A 573 8.07 25.65 14.29
CA ALA A 573 8.33 25.55 15.73
C ALA A 573 7.04 25.37 16.54
N GLU A 574 5.96 26.02 16.11
CA GLU A 574 4.64 25.92 16.72
C GLU A 574 3.86 24.73 16.17
N THR A 575 3.05 24.09 17.01
CA THR A 575 2.16 22.97 16.66
C THR A 575 0.68 23.38 16.68
N THR A 576 0.40 24.67 16.80
CA THR A 576 -0.96 25.23 16.85
C THR A 576 -1.66 24.99 15.50
N GLY A 577 -2.79 24.27 15.53
CA GLY A 577 -3.56 23.93 14.33
C GLY A 577 -3.09 22.68 13.57
N PHE A 578 -2.17 21.90 14.15
CA PHE A 578 -1.73 20.63 13.55
C PHE A 578 -2.72 19.51 13.82
N THR A 579 -2.83 18.57 12.88
CA THR A 579 -3.62 17.34 13.07
C THR A 579 -2.91 16.36 14.01
N ASP A 580 -3.65 15.42 14.58
CA ASP A 580 -3.08 14.38 15.45
C ASP A 580 -1.98 13.57 14.74
N ASP A 581 -2.17 13.27 13.45
CA ASP A 581 -1.16 12.61 12.62
C ASP A 581 0.13 13.43 12.47
N GLU A 582 0.02 14.74 12.26
CA GLU A 582 1.18 15.62 12.13
C GLU A 582 1.97 15.66 13.44
N ILE A 583 1.28 15.77 14.56
CA ILE A 583 1.89 15.73 15.89
C ILE A 583 2.59 14.37 16.12
N TYR A 584 1.90 13.27 15.79
CA TYR A 584 2.44 11.92 15.93
C TYR A 584 3.70 11.73 15.08
N ILE A 585 3.64 12.04 13.79
CA ILE A 585 4.78 11.92 12.87
C ILE A 585 5.98 12.71 13.40
N ARG A 586 5.78 13.95 13.86
CA ARG A 586 6.86 14.76 14.43
C ARG A 586 7.48 14.12 15.67
N GLN A 587 6.67 13.55 16.56
CA GLN A 587 7.18 12.85 17.73
C GLN A 587 7.99 11.61 17.34
N GLN A 588 7.50 10.83 16.39
CA GLN A 588 8.19 9.63 15.92
C GLN A 588 9.49 9.94 15.18
N MET A 589 9.51 10.97 14.34
CA MET A 589 10.73 11.45 13.67
C MET A 589 11.82 11.83 14.67
N LYS A 590 11.46 12.51 15.77
CA LYS A 590 12.40 12.85 16.84
C LYS A 590 12.92 11.61 17.56
N LYS A 591 12.04 10.66 17.90
CA LYS A 591 12.42 9.39 18.57
C LYS A 591 13.35 8.55 17.70
N MET A 592 13.08 8.51 16.39
CA MET A 592 13.79 7.66 15.45
C MET A 592 14.98 8.34 14.76
N ALA A 593 15.36 9.56 15.17
CA ALA A 593 16.43 10.33 14.52
C ALA A 593 17.79 9.61 14.48
N GLY A 594 18.01 8.57 15.29
CA GLY A 594 19.21 7.71 15.25
C GLY A 594 19.08 6.39 14.51
N ILE A 595 17.88 6.01 14.09
CA ILE A 595 17.61 4.69 13.49
C ILE A 595 17.05 4.79 12.06
N LEU A 596 16.46 5.93 11.68
CA LEU A 596 15.81 6.10 10.37
C LEU A 596 16.73 5.82 9.19
N TYR A 597 18.02 6.16 9.29
CA TYR A 597 19.00 5.95 8.22
C TYR A 597 20.02 4.84 8.54
N GLU A 598 19.84 4.11 9.64
CA GLU A 598 20.79 3.10 10.10
C GLU A 598 20.93 1.94 9.09
N MET A 599 19.81 1.42 8.58
CA MET A 599 19.82 0.33 7.60
C MET A 599 20.44 0.75 6.26
N PRO A 600 20.10 1.93 5.69
CA PRO A 600 20.81 2.49 4.53
C PRO A 600 22.31 2.67 4.77
N LEU A 601 22.72 3.19 5.94
CA LEU A 601 24.12 3.36 6.29
C LEU A 601 24.88 2.02 6.31
N ARG A 602 24.26 0.94 6.84
CA ARG A 602 24.86 -0.41 6.82
C ARG A 602 25.09 -0.90 5.39
N ALA A 603 24.15 -0.69 4.47
CA ALA A 603 24.28 -1.11 3.07
C ALA A 603 25.39 -0.35 2.33
N LEU A 604 25.49 0.97 2.56
CA LEU A 604 26.55 1.81 2.00
C LEU A 604 27.93 1.43 2.56
N VAL A 605 28.03 1.16 3.87
CA VAL A 605 29.26 0.68 4.50
C VAL A 605 29.65 -0.71 4.00
N LEU A 606 28.69 -1.62 3.79
CA LEU A 606 28.93 -2.93 3.17
C LEU A 606 29.59 -2.75 1.79
N CYS A 607 29.07 -1.84 0.96
CA CYS A 607 29.67 -1.54 -0.34
C CYS A 607 31.09 -0.98 -0.21
N ALA A 608 31.33 -0.04 0.72
CA ALA A 608 32.65 0.52 0.98
C ALA A 608 33.65 -0.54 1.48
N GLN A 609 33.22 -1.43 2.37
CA GLN A 609 34.05 -2.53 2.87
C GLN A 609 34.34 -3.58 1.79
N ALA A 610 33.37 -3.88 0.92
CA ALA A 610 33.59 -4.75 -0.23
C ALA A 610 34.58 -4.12 -1.23
N TYR A 611 34.50 -2.80 -1.44
CA TYR A 611 35.47 -2.04 -2.21
C TYR A 611 36.87 -2.14 -1.58
N ALA A 612 36.98 -1.98 -0.26
CA ALA A 612 38.19 -2.17 0.54
C ALA A 612 38.63 -3.64 0.70
N GLN A 613 38.02 -4.58 -0.02
CA GLN A 613 38.43 -5.98 -0.13
C GLN A 613 38.25 -6.82 1.15
N LEU A 614 37.42 -6.36 2.09
CA LEU A 614 37.14 -7.09 3.34
C LEU A 614 36.19 -8.29 3.16
N TRP A 615 35.49 -8.37 2.03
CA TRP A 615 34.46 -9.40 1.75
C TRP A 615 34.83 -10.40 0.63
N ARG A 616 36.13 -10.55 0.33
CA ARG A 616 36.61 -11.39 -0.79
C ARG A 616 36.12 -12.85 -0.75
N ARG A 617 35.92 -13.42 0.45
CA ARG A 617 35.53 -14.82 0.63
C ARG A 617 34.07 -15.12 0.28
N ASN A 618 33.23 -14.09 0.19
CA ASN A 618 31.80 -14.22 -0.15
C ASN A 618 31.57 -14.49 -1.66
N GLY A 619 32.62 -14.40 -2.48
CA GLY A 619 32.59 -14.77 -3.89
C GLY A 619 31.72 -13.87 -4.76
N PHE A 620 31.35 -14.38 -5.94
CA PHE A 620 30.61 -13.63 -6.96
C PHE A 620 29.19 -13.25 -6.56
N SER A 621 28.56 -13.96 -5.60
CA SER A 621 27.20 -13.64 -5.17
C SER A 621 27.09 -12.21 -4.62
N LEU A 622 27.97 -11.83 -3.69
CA LEU A 622 28.00 -10.48 -3.13
C LEU A 622 28.41 -9.44 -4.19
N VAL A 623 29.36 -9.79 -5.07
CA VAL A 623 29.78 -8.90 -6.16
C VAL A 623 28.63 -8.59 -7.10
N ASN A 624 27.81 -9.59 -7.46
CA ASN A 624 26.64 -9.42 -8.32
C ASN A 624 25.54 -8.61 -7.64
N GLN A 625 25.31 -8.83 -6.33
CA GLN A 625 24.39 -8.03 -5.53
C GLN A 625 24.78 -6.55 -5.53
N ILE A 626 26.05 -6.24 -5.29
CA ILE A 626 26.57 -4.87 -5.33
C ILE A 626 26.52 -4.30 -6.76
N HIS A 627 26.79 -5.10 -7.79
CA HIS A 627 26.65 -4.67 -9.18
C HIS A 627 25.22 -4.24 -9.50
N ASN A 628 24.22 -5.06 -9.12
CA ASN A 628 22.80 -4.73 -9.33
C ASN A 628 22.37 -3.51 -8.51
N TYR A 629 22.90 -3.34 -7.30
CA TYR A 629 22.62 -2.19 -6.43
C TYR A 629 22.95 -0.84 -7.12
N TYR A 630 24.03 -0.79 -7.90
CA TYR A 630 24.45 0.41 -8.65
C TYR A 630 23.97 0.44 -10.12
N SER A 631 23.36 -0.64 -10.61
CA SER A 631 22.94 -0.75 -12.02
C SER A 631 21.82 0.24 -12.34
N PRO A 632 21.80 0.89 -13.53
CA PRO A 632 20.71 1.76 -13.97
C PRO A 632 19.31 1.12 -13.89
N LEU A 633 19.24 -0.22 -13.93
CA LEU A 633 18.00 -0.98 -13.79
C LEU A 633 17.36 -0.86 -12.40
N CYS A 634 18.17 -0.83 -11.33
CA CYS A 634 17.67 -0.90 -9.95
C CYS A 634 18.06 0.32 -9.10
N ARG A 635 19.10 1.07 -9.47
CA ARG A 635 19.72 2.09 -8.60
C ARG A 635 18.74 3.16 -8.10
N THR A 636 17.75 3.54 -8.93
CA THR A 636 16.74 4.55 -8.59
C THR A 636 15.87 4.15 -7.40
N GLU A 637 15.59 2.85 -7.25
CA GLU A 637 14.79 2.29 -6.14
C GLU A 637 15.66 1.51 -5.13
N MET A 638 16.99 1.66 -5.21
CA MET A 638 17.94 1.07 -4.28
C MET A 638 18.92 2.12 -3.75
N PHE A 639 20.05 2.31 -4.44
CA PHE A 639 21.12 3.21 -4.04
C PHE A 639 20.66 4.66 -3.86
N ASP A 640 19.87 5.19 -4.80
CA ASP A 640 19.37 6.58 -4.74
C ASP A 640 18.45 6.78 -3.53
N ARG A 641 17.63 5.79 -3.20
CA ARG A 641 16.73 5.83 -2.02
C ARG A 641 17.50 5.71 -0.72
N ASP A 642 18.56 4.91 -0.69
CA ASP A 642 19.43 4.79 0.48
C ASP A 642 20.18 6.11 0.72
N LEU A 643 20.71 6.75 -0.33
CA LEU A 643 21.32 8.09 -0.25
C LEU A 643 20.30 9.15 0.18
N LEU A 644 19.09 9.12 -0.35
CA LEU A 644 17.99 10.00 0.05
C LEU A 644 17.66 9.84 1.54
N MET A 645 17.61 8.61 2.06
CA MET A 645 17.38 8.38 3.49
C MET A 645 18.55 8.90 4.34
N MET A 646 19.80 8.79 3.85
CA MET A 646 20.95 9.44 4.50
C MET A 646 20.79 10.97 4.54
N GLN A 647 20.26 11.60 3.48
CA GLN A 647 19.94 13.03 3.45
C GLN A 647 18.83 13.39 4.45
N VAL A 648 17.78 12.58 4.56
CA VAL A 648 16.74 12.75 5.60
C VAL A 648 17.37 12.69 6.99
N GLY A 649 18.23 11.71 7.25
CA GLY A 649 18.99 11.59 8.50
C GLY A 649 19.86 12.82 8.81
N ALA A 650 20.58 13.32 7.80
CA ALA A 650 21.41 14.51 7.89
C ALA A 650 20.59 15.80 8.15
N ALA A 651 19.33 15.85 7.72
CA ALA A 651 18.45 16.99 7.93
C ALA A 651 17.89 17.06 9.36
N ILE A 652 17.65 15.90 10.00
CA ILE A 652 16.97 15.81 11.30
C ILE A 652 17.91 15.63 12.49
N ARG A 653 19.10 15.04 12.28
CA ARG A 653 20.06 14.75 13.35
C ARG A 653 21.08 15.88 13.47
N PRO A 654 21.53 16.25 14.68
CA PRO A 654 22.62 17.20 14.85
C PRO A 654 23.86 16.81 14.02
N PRO A 655 24.53 17.76 13.33
CA PRO A 655 25.60 17.44 12.38
C PRO A 655 26.76 16.63 12.98
N THR A 656 27.21 16.97 14.20
CA THR A 656 28.24 16.21 14.90
C THR A 656 27.80 14.77 15.18
N ASP A 657 26.61 14.57 15.74
CA ASP A 657 26.10 13.24 16.06
C ASP A 657 25.92 12.36 14.81
N PHE A 658 25.54 12.98 13.70
CA PHE A 658 25.44 12.30 12.40
C PHE A 658 26.81 11.88 11.87
N LEU A 659 27.81 12.78 11.93
CA LEU A 659 29.18 12.50 11.52
C LEU A 659 29.83 11.39 12.36
N LEU A 660 29.73 11.48 13.69
CA LEU A 660 30.28 10.47 14.59
C LEU A 660 29.64 9.10 14.38
N HIS A 661 28.34 9.05 14.06
CA HIS A 661 27.66 7.81 13.72
C HIS A 661 28.24 7.18 12.43
N ILE A 662 28.42 7.97 11.38
CA ILE A 662 29.06 7.52 10.13
C ILE A 662 30.49 7.03 10.41
N ILE A 663 31.32 7.83 11.10
CA ILE A 663 32.71 7.49 11.44
C ILE A 663 32.80 6.15 12.18
N SER A 664 31.89 5.93 13.13
CA SER A 664 31.81 4.68 13.89
C SER A 664 31.49 3.47 13.01
N ARG A 665 30.47 3.58 12.14
CA ARG A 665 30.08 2.49 11.24
C ARG A 665 31.16 2.12 10.24
N PHE A 666 31.93 3.10 9.77
CA PHE A 666 33.11 2.88 8.92
C PHE A 666 34.34 2.35 9.68
N ARG A 667 34.27 2.24 11.02
CA ARG A 667 35.39 1.85 11.90
C ARG A 667 36.59 2.80 11.84
N LEU A 668 36.31 4.09 11.72
CA LEU A 668 37.30 5.15 11.55
C LEU A 668 37.48 6.04 12.79
N THR A 669 36.93 5.66 13.96
CA THR A 669 37.02 6.45 15.20
C THR A 669 38.46 6.76 15.59
N GLN A 670 39.33 5.75 15.61
CA GLN A 670 40.76 5.92 15.90
C GLN A 670 41.49 6.72 14.81
N TRP A 671 41.08 6.58 13.55
CA TRP A 671 41.69 7.31 12.43
C TRP A 671 41.32 8.80 12.48
N ALA A 672 40.10 9.13 12.90
CA ALA A 672 39.58 10.49 12.99
C ALA A 672 40.08 11.26 14.22
N ASP A 673 40.63 10.56 15.22
CA ASP A 673 41.22 11.15 16.42
C ASP A 673 42.63 11.71 16.11
N GLN A 674 42.90 12.95 16.57
CA GLN A 674 44.22 13.60 16.43
C GLN A 674 45.34 12.84 17.13
N SER A 675 45.04 12.05 18.16
CA SER A 675 46.00 11.17 18.85
C SER A 675 46.29 9.85 18.10
N GLY A 676 45.54 9.56 17.03
CA GLY A 676 45.52 8.28 16.32
C GLY A 676 46.83 7.87 15.65
N ASP A 677 47.75 8.80 15.40
CA ASP A 677 49.09 8.46 14.87
C ASP A 677 50.01 7.84 15.94
N CYS A 678 49.64 7.88 17.24
CA CYS A 678 50.45 7.43 18.39
C CYS A 678 49.87 6.23 19.18
N GLY A 679 48.88 5.51 18.66
CA GLY A 679 48.21 4.40 19.37
C GLY A 679 49.02 3.10 19.49
N SER A 680 49.68 2.90 20.64
CA SER A 680 50.41 1.69 21.08
C SER A 680 49.51 0.53 21.56
N LYS A 681 48.61 -0.01 20.72
CA LYS A 681 48.00 -1.34 21.00
C LYS A 681 47.96 -2.20 19.74
N ASN A 682 48.61 -3.37 19.81
CA ASN A 682 48.79 -4.40 18.77
C ASN A 682 47.48 -5.07 18.29
N THR A 683 46.34 -4.38 18.31
CA THR A 683 45.04 -4.94 17.89
C THR A 683 44.54 -4.12 16.71
N THR A 684 44.63 -4.68 15.50
CA THR A 684 44.05 -4.00 14.33
C THR A 684 42.52 -3.98 14.47
N PRO A 685 41.83 -2.95 13.96
CA PRO A 685 40.36 -2.90 13.97
C PRO A 685 39.71 -4.09 13.23
N PHE A 686 40.46 -4.77 12.36
CA PHE A 686 39.98 -5.82 11.47
C PHE A 686 40.52 -7.22 11.83
N GLY A 687 41.16 -7.39 12.99
CA GLY A 687 41.66 -8.68 13.49
C GLY A 687 43.17 -8.88 13.37
N LYS A 688 43.62 -10.10 13.00
CA LYS A 688 45.05 -10.40 12.75
C LYS A 688 45.37 -10.11 11.29
N MET A 689 45.75 -8.89 10.97
CA MET A 689 46.23 -8.45 9.65
C MET A 689 47.55 -7.70 9.80
N GLU A 690 48.36 -7.70 8.74
CA GLU A 690 49.60 -6.93 8.72
C GLU A 690 49.31 -5.41 8.86
N PRO A 691 50.15 -4.65 9.58
CA PRO A 691 49.92 -3.22 9.81
C PRO A 691 49.85 -2.38 8.52
N GLU A 692 50.60 -2.75 7.48
CA GLU A 692 50.59 -2.04 6.19
C GLU A 692 49.29 -2.26 5.40
N GLU A 693 48.80 -3.49 5.36
CA GLU A 693 47.53 -3.83 4.71
C GLU A 693 46.36 -3.16 5.44
N THR A 694 46.41 -3.18 6.77
CA THR A 694 45.45 -2.48 7.64
C THR A 694 45.43 -0.97 7.34
N GLY A 695 46.59 -0.34 7.20
CA GLY A 695 46.68 1.08 6.85
C GLY A 695 46.02 1.41 5.52
N LYS A 696 46.28 0.61 4.47
CA LYS A 696 45.66 0.79 3.15
C LYS A 696 44.14 0.66 3.20
N ILE A 697 43.61 -0.32 3.94
CA ILE A 697 42.17 -0.51 4.12
C ILE A 697 41.55 0.70 4.82
N ILE A 698 42.17 1.21 5.89
CA ILE A 698 41.70 2.40 6.62
C ILE A 698 41.62 3.61 5.69
N VAL A 699 42.64 3.84 4.88
CA VAL A 699 42.65 4.96 3.91
C VAL A 699 41.53 4.81 2.88
N ILE A 700 41.33 3.60 2.33
CA ILE A 700 40.22 3.35 1.38
C ILE A 700 38.87 3.62 2.04
N LEU A 701 38.66 3.15 3.28
CA LEU A 701 37.41 3.41 4.00
C LEU A 701 37.22 4.90 4.29
N ALA A 702 38.29 5.64 4.61
CA ALA A 702 38.24 7.09 4.78
C ALA A 702 37.91 7.83 3.47
N GLU A 703 38.47 7.36 2.34
CA GLU A 703 38.11 7.87 1.00
C GLU A 703 36.62 7.68 0.72
N GLU A 704 36.09 6.47 0.95
CA GLU A 704 34.67 6.17 0.73
C GLU A 704 33.75 6.92 1.71
N MET A 705 34.18 7.13 2.96
CA MET A 705 33.44 7.93 3.95
C MET A 705 33.32 9.40 3.51
N LEU A 706 34.43 10.04 3.11
CA LEU A 706 34.38 11.41 2.61
C LEU A 706 33.61 11.49 1.28
N HIS A 707 33.67 10.44 0.45
CA HIS A 707 32.87 10.36 -0.75
C HIS A 707 31.36 10.34 -0.45
N LEU A 708 30.95 9.57 0.54
CA LEU A 708 29.56 9.55 1.02
C LEU A 708 29.11 10.95 1.49
N LEU A 709 29.95 11.68 2.21
CA LEU A 709 29.63 13.06 2.60
C LEU A 709 29.48 13.98 1.38
N ILE A 710 30.34 13.85 0.37
CA ILE A 710 30.22 14.59 -0.90
C ILE A 710 28.87 14.30 -1.56
N MET A 711 28.46 13.03 -1.62
CA MET A 711 27.18 12.62 -2.22
C MET A 711 25.98 13.19 -1.43
N ILE A 712 25.97 13.03 -0.11
CA ILE A 712 24.88 13.51 0.77
C ILE A 712 24.67 15.02 0.60
N ILE A 713 25.76 15.80 0.53
CA ILE A 713 25.68 17.26 0.51
C ILE A 713 25.52 17.81 -0.92
N GLY A 714 26.08 17.11 -1.91
CA GLY A 714 26.22 17.60 -3.29
C GLY A 714 25.10 17.16 -4.23
N GLU A 715 24.51 15.98 -4.02
CA GLU A 715 23.47 15.47 -4.91
C GLU A 715 22.09 16.01 -4.51
N ARG A 716 21.79 17.20 -5.02
CA ARG A 716 20.55 17.96 -4.79
C ARG A 716 19.60 17.95 -5.99
N TYR A 717 20.00 17.32 -7.09
CA TYR A 717 19.28 17.32 -8.36
C TYR A 717 18.11 16.33 -8.42
N GLN A 718 17.70 15.81 -7.26
CA GLN A 718 16.46 15.06 -7.12
C GLN A 718 15.33 16.07 -6.78
N PRO A 719 14.28 16.17 -7.62
CA PRO A 719 13.11 16.99 -7.29
C PRO A 719 12.54 16.61 -5.92
N GLY A 720 12.28 17.61 -5.08
CA GLY A 720 11.87 17.44 -3.68
C GLY A 720 13.03 17.48 -2.66
N VAL A 721 14.27 17.21 -3.09
CA VAL A 721 15.47 17.40 -2.25
C VAL A 721 16.08 18.77 -2.48
N GLY A 722 16.31 19.13 -3.74
CA GLY A 722 16.74 20.45 -4.14
C GLY A 722 15.75 21.10 -5.10
N LYS A 723 15.82 22.42 -5.19
CA LYS A 723 15.01 23.25 -6.10
C LYS A 723 15.46 23.01 -7.53
N CYS A 724 14.93 21.95 -8.14
CA CYS A 724 15.26 21.50 -9.49
C CYS A 724 14.09 20.74 -10.11
N THR A 725 14.14 20.62 -11.44
CA THR A 725 13.15 19.91 -12.25
C THR A 725 13.66 18.53 -12.68
N PHE A 726 12.73 17.63 -13.05
CA PHE A 726 13.11 16.34 -13.64
C PHE A 726 13.92 16.49 -14.94
N ALA A 727 13.70 17.57 -15.70
CA ALA A 727 14.48 17.88 -16.90
C ALA A 727 15.95 18.21 -16.55
N GLU A 728 16.18 19.00 -15.50
CA GLU A 728 17.54 19.31 -15.02
C GLU A 728 18.25 18.08 -14.45
N LYS A 729 17.51 17.20 -13.74
CA LYS A 729 18.03 15.89 -13.31
C LYS A 729 18.56 15.10 -14.51
N MET A 730 17.76 14.97 -15.57
CA MET A 730 18.16 14.30 -16.80
C MET A 730 19.32 14.98 -17.52
N GLN A 731 19.29 16.30 -17.63
CA GLN A 731 20.40 17.06 -18.22
C GLN A 731 21.71 16.75 -17.48
N ARG A 732 21.68 16.70 -16.15
CA ARG A 732 22.85 16.33 -15.34
C ARG A 732 23.34 14.92 -15.66
N GLU A 733 22.46 13.92 -15.76
CA GLU A 733 22.83 12.55 -16.15
C GLU A 733 23.56 12.54 -17.50
N VAL A 734 22.95 13.16 -18.53
CA VAL A 734 23.51 13.18 -19.89
C VAL A 734 24.85 13.93 -19.94
N ILE A 735 24.98 15.05 -19.22
CA ILE A 735 26.24 15.79 -19.11
C ILE A 735 27.34 14.85 -18.60
N HIS A 736 27.08 14.09 -17.53
CA HIS A 736 28.10 13.24 -16.93
C HIS A 736 28.40 12.00 -17.77
N VAL A 737 27.42 11.43 -18.47
CA VAL A 737 27.69 10.41 -19.49
C VAL A 737 28.65 10.95 -20.56
N LEU A 738 28.41 12.15 -21.10
CA LEU A 738 29.27 12.76 -22.11
C LEU A 738 30.61 13.27 -21.56
N CYS A 739 30.72 13.47 -20.24
CA CYS A 739 32.01 13.75 -19.60
C CYS A 739 32.97 12.56 -19.64
N THR A 740 32.48 11.34 -19.89
CA THR A 740 33.34 10.15 -20.12
C THR A 740 33.92 10.10 -21.53
N GLY A 741 33.36 10.89 -22.46
CA GLY A 741 33.77 10.99 -23.86
C GLY A 741 32.57 11.09 -24.81
N PRO A 742 32.79 11.37 -26.11
CA PRO A 742 31.73 11.41 -27.11
C PRO A 742 31.09 10.04 -27.34
N GLN A 743 29.76 9.97 -27.36
CA GLN A 743 29.00 8.73 -27.45
C GLN A 743 27.86 8.82 -28.49
N PRO A 744 27.47 7.72 -29.15
CA PRO A 744 26.24 7.68 -29.94
C PRO A 744 25.00 7.66 -29.03
N PHE A 745 23.85 8.07 -29.56
CA PHE A 745 22.59 8.17 -28.79
C PHE A 745 22.21 6.87 -28.06
N SER A 746 22.38 5.71 -28.73
CA SER A 746 22.04 4.40 -28.16
C SER A 746 22.86 4.03 -26.91
N GLN A 747 24.10 4.51 -26.80
CA GLN A 747 24.93 4.30 -25.61
C GLN A 747 24.56 5.24 -24.47
N ILE A 748 24.11 6.45 -24.79
CA ILE A 748 23.56 7.38 -23.79
C ILE A 748 22.28 6.77 -23.20
N GLN A 749 21.36 6.32 -24.06
CA GLN A 749 20.09 5.73 -23.64
C GLN A 749 20.26 4.52 -22.72
N LYS A 750 21.22 3.61 -22.99
CA LYS A 750 21.52 2.45 -22.14
C LYS A 750 21.99 2.79 -20.73
N ARG A 751 22.51 4.02 -20.51
CA ARG A 751 23.03 4.48 -19.22
C ARG A 751 21.99 5.28 -18.41
N MET A 752 20.83 5.60 -19.02
CA MET A 752 19.75 6.30 -18.34
C MET A 752 18.96 5.33 -17.46
N SER A 753 18.32 5.85 -16.41
CA SER A 753 17.40 5.08 -15.55
C SER A 753 16.04 4.91 -16.20
N HIS A 754 15.35 3.82 -15.89
CA HIS A 754 13.97 3.53 -16.28
C HIS A 754 12.92 4.13 -15.32
N ASP A 755 13.15 5.36 -14.84
CA ASP A 755 12.22 6.04 -13.94
C ASP A 755 10.99 6.52 -14.73
N PRO A 756 9.76 6.06 -14.42
CA PRO A 756 8.55 6.44 -15.17
C PRO A 756 8.28 7.95 -15.22
N MET A 757 8.74 8.70 -14.21
CA MET A 757 8.61 10.16 -14.19
C MET A 757 9.56 10.84 -15.17
N VAL A 758 10.70 10.19 -15.44
CA VAL A 758 11.74 10.65 -16.35
C VAL A 758 11.44 10.24 -17.79
N GLU A 759 10.82 9.08 -18.02
CA GLU A 759 10.44 8.59 -19.36
C GLU A 759 9.48 9.51 -20.12
N ARG A 760 8.73 10.35 -19.41
CA ARG A 760 7.84 11.37 -20.01
C ARG A 760 8.59 12.50 -20.68
N ILE A 761 9.86 12.68 -20.35
CA ILE A 761 10.71 13.73 -20.91
C ILE A 761 11.46 13.13 -22.08
N SER A 762 11.42 13.82 -23.23
CA SER A 762 12.16 13.43 -24.42
C SER A 762 13.66 13.47 -24.17
N LEU A 763 14.29 12.29 -24.03
CA LEU A 763 15.75 12.16 -23.93
C LEU A 763 16.45 12.80 -25.14
N HIS A 764 15.84 12.71 -26.32
CA HIS A 764 16.39 13.30 -27.54
C HIS A 764 16.53 14.82 -27.42
N ASP A 765 15.50 15.51 -26.92
CA ASP A 765 15.52 16.96 -26.75
C ASP A 765 16.54 17.39 -25.69
N VAL A 766 16.63 16.63 -24.59
CA VAL A 766 17.65 16.85 -23.55
C VAL A 766 19.06 16.70 -24.13
N VAL A 767 19.34 15.64 -24.88
CA VAL A 767 20.65 15.42 -25.51
C VAL A 767 20.99 16.57 -26.46
N ASN A 768 20.05 17.01 -27.30
CA ASN A 768 20.27 18.15 -28.21
C ASN A 768 20.50 19.48 -27.45
N SER A 769 19.90 19.63 -26.26
CA SER A 769 20.11 20.81 -25.42
C SER A 769 21.53 20.86 -24.82
N VAL A 770 22.14 19.72 -24.49
CA VAL A 770 23.45 19.66 -23.81
C VAL A 770 24.63 19.32 -24.73
N ALA A 771 24.38 18.78 -25.92
CA ALA A 771 25.42 18.26 -26.81
C ALA A 771 25.29 18.77 -28.25
N ASN A 772 26.41 18.76 -28.96
CA ASN A 772 26.50 19.00 -30.40
C ASN A 772 26.62 17.65 -31.12
N PHE A 773 25.76 17.42 -32.12
CA PHE A 773 25.81 16.21 -32.94
C PHE A 773 26.87 16.33 -34.03
N VAL A 774 27.80 15.38 -34.08
CA VAL A 774 28.82 15.26 -35.13
C VAL A 774 28.45 14.09 -36.04
N LYS A 775 28.23 14.42 -37.32
CA LYS A 775 27.86 13.43 -38.35
C LYS A 775 29.00 12.42 -38.57
N PRO A 776 28.68 11.16 -38.87
CA PRO A 776 29.68 10.13 -39.13
C PRO A 776 30.44 10.37 -40.43
N THR A 777 31.73 10.02 -40.46
CA THR A 777 32.63 10.26 -41.60
C THR A 777 32.66 9.11 -42.63
N SER A 778 32.34 7.86 -42.27
CA SER A 778 32.06 6.77 -43.24
C SER A 778 31.59 5.45 -42.60
N THR A 779 32.25 4.96 -41.54
CA THR A 779 31.97 3.64 -40.91
C THR A 779 31.60 3.70 -39.42
N SER A 780 31.69 4.87 -38.78
CA SER A 780 31.30 5.07 -37.37
C SER A 780 29.85 5.55 -37.26
N ALA A 781 29.20 5.33 -36.11
CA ALA A 781 27.94 5.99 -35.80
C ALA A 781 28.18 7.48 -35.50
N GLY A 782 27.19 8.35 -35.78
CA GLY A 782 27.25 9.75 -35.37
C GLY A 782 27.35 9.89 -33.85
N GLN A 783 28.11 10.86 -33.38
CA GLN A 783 28.45 11.01 -31.95
C GLN A 783 28.01 12.37 -31.41
N PHE A 784 27.56 12.36 -30.16
CA PHE A 784 27.24 13.57 -29.42
C PHE A 784 28.45 14.01 -28.60
N HIS A 785 28.80 15.29 -28.72
CA HIS A 785 29.90 15.92 -28.00
C HIS A 785 29.32 16.94 -27.02
N LEU A 786 29.77 16.94 -25.77
CA LEU A 786 29.33 17.91 -24.77
C LEU A 786 29.64 19.34 -25.25
N LYS A 787 28.70 20.27 -25.06
CA LYS A 787 28.93 21.70 -25.35
C LYS A 787 29.98 22.30 -24.41
N ASP A 788 30.90 23.10 -24.95
CA ASP A 788 32.00 23.69 -24.18
C ASP A 788 31.53 24.54 -22.99
N SER A 789 30.38 25.20 -23.12
CA SER A 789 29.76 26.01 -22.05
C SER A 789 29.40 25.19 -20.81
N LEU A 790 29.28 23.86 -20.94
CA LEU A 790 28.89 22.95 -19.87
C LEU A 790 30.08 22.26 -19.21
N PHE A 791 31.33 22.53 -19.63
CA PHE A 791 32.50 21.96 -18.94
C PHE A 791 32.56 22.35 -17.46
N SER A 792 32.09 23.54 -17.08
CA SER A 792 32.01 23.94 -15.66
C SER A 792 31.04 23.10 -14.81
N LYS A 793 30.16 22.30 -15.43
CA LYS A 793 29.15 21.47 -14.74
C LYS A 793 29.63 20.06 -14.39
N TYR A 794 30.81 19.65 -14.86
CA TYR A 794 31.39 18.34 -14.54
C TYR A 794 31.64 18.20 -13.03
N ASN A 795 31.10 17.12 -12.45
CA ASN A 795 31.39 16.67 -11.11
C ASN A 795 32.31 15.43 -11.17
N PRO A 796 33.55 15.50 -10.67
CA PRO A 796 34.43 14.32 -10.55
C PRO A 796 33.84 13.21 -9.69
N PHE A 797 33.01 13.57 -8.71
CA PHE A 797 32.38 12.68 -7.74
C PHE A 797 30.90 12.43 -8.08
N PHE A 798 30.55 12.43 -9.36
CA PHE A 798 29.19 12.12 -9.78
C PHE A 798 28.79 10.70 -9.34
N TYR A 799 27.75 10.62 -8.51
CA TYR A 799 27.40 9.43 -7.73
C TYR A 799 27.01 8.20 -8.57
N HIS A 800 26.65 8.39 -9.84
CA HIS A 800 26.29 7.32 -10.76
C HIS A 800 27.44 6.77 -11.61
N TYR A 801 28.67 7.28 -11.45
CA TYR A 801 29.81 6.69 -12.14
C TYR A 801 30.15 5.31 -11.59
N SER A 802 30.24 4.33 -12.50
CA SER A 802 30.96 3.09 -12.19
C SER A 802 32.47 3.36 -12.05
N LYS A 803 33.22 2.40 -11.51
CA LYS A 803 34.69 2.50 -11.43
C LYS A 803 35.34 2.76 -12.79
N SER A 804 34.81 2.12 -13.84
CA SER A 804 35.27 2.34 -15.21
C SER A 804 34.91 3.73 -15.72
N ASP A 805 33.71 4.22 -15.42
CA ASP A 805 33.29 5.56 -15.86
C ASP A 805 34.11 6.65 -15.18
N PHE A 806 34.38 6.50 -13.88
CA PHE A 806 35.23 7.43 -13.14
C PHE A 806 36.60 7.56 -13.81
N SER A 807 37.25 6.43 -14.09
CA SER A 807 38.57 6.44 -14.73
C SER A 807 38.55 7.02 -16.15
N GLN A 808 37.50 6.72 -16.93
CA GLN A 808 37.32 7.28 -18.28
C GLN A 808 37.07 8.80 -18.24
N ALA A 809 36.19 9.26 -17.35
CA ALA A 809 35.89 10.68 -17.17
C ALA A 809 37.12 11.45 -16.71
N GLU A 810 37.87 10.95 -15.73
CA GLU A 810 39.10 11.59 -15.24
C GLU A 810 40.11 11.79 -16.38
N GLN A 811 40.41 10.73 -17.14
CA GLN A 811 41.36 10.81 -18.26
C GLN A 811 40.88 11.74 -19.38
N PHE A 812 39.59 11.67 -19.74
CA PHE A 812 39.02 12.49 -20.80
C PHE A 812 39.01 13.98 -20.39
N GLN A 813 38.57 14.28 -19.17
CA GLN A 813 38.50 15.64 -18.67
C GLN A 813 39.89 16.26 -18.48
N GLN A 814 40.87 15.49 -18.00
CA GLN A 814 42.26 15.96 -17.90
C GLN A 814 42.79 16.39 -19.29
N LYS A 815 42.56 15.59 -20.32
CA LYS A 815 42.97 15.91 -21.71
C LYS A 815 42.28 17.17 -22.24
N MET A 816 40.99 17.33 -21.99
CA MET A 816 40.22 18.48 -22.48
C MET A 816 40.56 19.77 -21.72
N ARG A 817 40.79 19.69 -20.40
CA ARG A 817 40.97 20.86 -19.53
C ARG A 817 42.36 21.45 -19.54
N ILE A 818 43.41 20.68 -19.86
CA ILE A 818 44.80 21.17 -19.95
C ILE A 818 44.93 22.45 -20.81
N ARG A 819 44.06 22.63 -21.80
CA ARG A 819 44.07 23.80 -22.71
C ARG A 819 43.15 24.95 -22.26
N LEU A 820 42.42 24.78 -21.17
CA LEU A 820 41.47 25.76 -20.64
C LEU A 820 42.13 26.65 -19.58
N CYS A 821 41.40 27.65 -19.06
CA CYS A 821 41.91 28.51 -17.99
C CYS A 821 42.17 27.73 -16.69
N ARG A 822 43.08 28.23 -15.84
CA ARG A 822 43.48 27.58 -14.58
C ARG A 822 42.31 27.24 -13.66
N ASN A 823 41.26 28.09 -13.63
CA ASN A 823 40.03 27.82 -12.88
C ASN A 823 39.29 26.56 -13.34
N LEU A 824 39.28 26.29 -14.65
CA LEU A 824 38.65 25.09 -15.20
C LEU A 824 39.57 23.86 -15.10
N GLN A 825 40.89 24.06 -15.11
CA GLN A 825 41.88 23.01 -14.83
C GLN A 825 41.80 22.50 -13.39
N ALA A 826 41.61 23.42 -12.43
CA ALA A 826 41.44 23.10 -11.01
C ALA A 826 40.25 22.17 -10.73
N CYS A 827 39.27 22.12 -11.63
CA CYS A 827 38.07 21.30 -11.53
C CYS A 827 37.36 21.41 -10.16
N PRO A 828 37.02 22.64 -9.71
CA PRO A 828 36.35 22.84 -8.43
C PRO A 828 34.96 22.20 -8.41
N PRO A 829 34.38 21.96 -7.22
CA PRO A 829 33.00 21.51 -7.13
C PRO A 829 32.06 22.44 -7.89
N PRO A 830 31.16 21.92 -8.74
CA PRO A 830 30.16 22.75 -9.40
C PRO A 830 29.16 23.26 -8.38
N VAL A 831 28.70 24.49 -8.56
CA VAL A 831 27.69 25.13 -7.71
C VAL A 831 26.37 24.32 -7.78
N PRO A 832 25.92 23.64 -6.70
CA PRO A 832 24.70 22.83 -6.75
C PRO A 832 23.43 23.70 -6.80
N CYS A 833 22.22 23.15 -6.96
CA CYS A 833 21.01 23.93 -6.69
C CYS A 833 20.85 24.20 -5.18
N GLU A 834 19.89 25.04 -4.80
CA GLU A 834 19.49 25.19 -3.40
C GLU A 834 18.73 23.95 -2.91
N PHE A 835 18.80 23.66 -1.61
CA PHE A 835 17.95 22.64 -1.00
C PHE A 835 16.50 23.12 -0.92
N GLU A 836 15.58 22.17 -0.96
CA GLU A 836 14.21 22.38 -0.47
C GLU A 836 14.22 22.60 1.06
N PRO A 837 13.23 23.32 1.63
CA PRO A 837 13.25 23.77 3.02
C PRO A 837 13.59 22.69 4.07
N PHE A 838 13.08 21.47 3.89
CA PHE A 838 13.33 20.35 4.80
C PHE A 838 14.80 19.92 4.82
N PHE A 839 15.49 19.98 3.68
CA PHE A 839 16.87 19.49 3.52
C PHE A 839 17.93 20.57 3.72
N VAL A 840 17.55 21.85 3.87
CA VAL A 840 18.49 22.95 4.15
C VAL A 840 19.47 22.65 5.30
N PRO A 841 19.08 22.02 6.43
CA PRO A 841 20.00 21.75 7.53
C PRO A 841 21.21 20.88 7.18
N ILE A 842 21.17 20.09 6.10
CA ILE A 842 22.29 19.25 5.64
C ILE A 842 23.57 20.07 5.45
N ARG A 843 23.46 21.31 4.97
CA ARG A 843 24.62 22.20 4.75
C ARG A 843 25.42 22.45 6.04
N HIS A 844 24.80 22.30 7.22
CA HIS A 844 25.48 22.50 8.50
C HIS A 844 26.56 21.44 8.78
N ILE A 845 26.54 20.29 8.10
CA ILE A 845 27.62 19.30 8.16
C ILE A 845 28.96 19.92 7.75
N LEU A 846 28.97 20.76 6.71
CA LEU A 846 30.19 21.40 6.19
C LEU A 846 30.85 22.36 7.18
N LYS A 847 30.09 22.91 8.13
CA LYS A 847 30.60 23.82 9.18
C LYS A 847 30.69 23.15 10.56
N ALA A 848 30.48 21.83 10.64
CA ALA A 848 30.60 21.10 11.90
C ALA A 848 32.08 21.05 12.33
N PRO A 849 32.42 21.39 13.59
CA PRO A 849 33.79 21.35 14.09
C PRO A 849 34.45 19.97 13.91
N CYS A 850 33.70 18.88 14.16
CA CYS A 850 34.15 17.51 13.89
C CYS A 850 34.69 17.32 12.45
N LEU A 851 33.93 17.75 11.43
CA LEU A 851 34.35 17.62 10.03
C LEU A 851 35.55 18.50 9.73
N ILE A 852 35.57 19.75 10.21
CA ILE A 852 36.69 20.68 10.00
C ILE A 852 37.99 20.10 10.57
N LYS A 853 37.95 19.52 11.78
CA LYS A 853 39.10 18.83 12.38
C LYS A 853 39.55 17.63 11.56
N ILE A 854 38.63 16.85 10.99
CA ILE A 854 38.95 15.72 10.09
C ILE A 854 39.61 16.21 8.80
N LEU A 855 39.07 17.26 8.18
CA LEU A 855 39.64 17.85 6.97
C LEU A 855 41.05 18.38 7.24
N LYS A 856 41.25 19.08 8.35
CA LYS A 856 42.59 19.51 8.80
C LYS A 856 43.53 18.33 9.00
N LEU A 857 43.08 17.27 9.66
CA LEU A 857 43.87 16.06 9.89
C LEU A 857 44.33 15.42 8.58
N VAL A 858 43.48 15.39 7.54
CA VAL A 858 43.85 14.91 6.20
C VAL A 858 44.93 15.80 5.57
N LEU A 859 44.80 17.12 5.65
CA LEU A 859 45.81 18.07 5.15
C LEU A 859 47.16 17.88 5.87
N ASP A 860 47.15 17.88 7.20
CA ASP A 860 48.35 17.73 8.03
C ASP A 860 49.05 16.39 7.76
N ARG A 861 48.30 15.30 7.62
CA ARG A 861 48.83 13.97 7.28
C ARG A 861 49.44 13.92 5.89
N THR A 862 48.88 14.65 4.93
CA THR A 862 49.41 14.74 3.57
C THR A 862 50.76 15.46 3.57
N GLY A 863 50.88 16.60 4.25
CA GLY A 863 52.15 17.33 4.38
C GLY A 863 53.24 16.53 5.10
N LYS A 864 52.85 15.68 6.06
CA LYS A 864 53.77 14.80 6.82
C LYS A 864 54.07 13.46 6.12
N ARG A 865 53.50 13.18 4.94
CA ARG A 865 53.58 11.88 4.24
C ARG A 865 53.19 10.69 5.14
N SER A 866 52.12 10.86 5.91
CA SER A 866 51.62 9.80 6.79
C SER A 866 51.14 8.60 5.98
N ARG A 867 51.31 7.38 6.52
CA ARG A 867 50.75 6.15 5.95
C ARG A 867 49.22 6.15 5.85
N PHE A 868 48.56 7.08 6.54
CA PHE A 868 47.12 7.27 6.53
C PHE A 868 46.66 8.39 5.57
N SER A 869 47.49 8.77 4.61
CA SER A 869 47.19 9.77 3.57
C SER A 869 47.21 9.16 2.16
N SER A 870 46.46 9.76 1.24
CA SER A 870 46.49 9.45 -0.20
C SER A 870 46.06 10.68 -1.02
N ASP A 871 46.47 10.76 -2.29
CA ASP A 871 46.06 11.84 -3.20
C ASP A 871 44.53 11.90 -3.36
N ARG A 872 43.89 10.72 -3.43
CA ARG A 872 42.43 10.56 -3.54
C ARG A 872 41.68 11.05 -2.31
N LEU A 873 42.28 10.89 -1.12
CA LEU A 873 41.73 11.38 0.13
C LEU A 873 41.89 12.91 0.22
N LEU A 874 43.05 13.44 -0.18
CA LEU A 874 43.28 14.89 -0.29
C LEU A 874 42.28 15.53 -1.26
N HIS A 875 42.06 14.95 -2.44
CA HIS A 875 41.11 15.45 -3.43
C HIS A 875 39.71 15.62 -2.83
N ARG A 876 39.20 14.60 -2.11
CA ARG A 876 37.89 14.67 -1.46
C ARG A 876 37.82 15.70 -0.34
N ALA A 877 38.90 15.86 0.43
CA ALA A 877 38.99 16.88 1.47
C ALA A 877 38.93 18.30 0.87
N LEU A 878 39.74 18.58 -0.16
CA LEU A 878 39.71 19.87 -0.87
C LEU A 878 38.35 20.13 -1.52
N TYR A 879 37.72 19.08 -2.05
CA TYR A 879 36.40 19.18 -2.67
C TYR A 879 35.30 19.55 -1.65
N LEU A 880 35.31 18.93 -0.46
CA LEU A 880 34.38 19.28 0.63
C LEU A 880 34.61 20.72 1.12
N ILE A 881 35.86 21.17 1.24
CA ILE A 881 36.17 22.58 1.56
C ILE A 881 35.61 23.49 0.47
N GLY A 882 35.79 23.14 -0.80
CA GLY A 882 35.22 23.90 -1.92
C GLY A 882 33.68 23.99 -1.88
N MET A 883 33.01 22.90 -1.50
CA MET A 883 31.55 22.92 -1.30
C MET A 883 31.14 23.83 -0.13
N ALA A 884 31.91 23.85 0.96
CA ALA A 884 31.70 24.75 2.09
C ALA A 884 31.88 26.22 1.70
N LEU A 885 32.87 26.53 0.87
CA LEU A 885 33.09 27.88 0.34
C LEU A 885 31.94 28.32 -0.57
N HIS A 886 31.33 27.42 -1.35
CA HIS A 886 30.13 27.76 -2.13
C HIS A 886 28.92 28.09 -1.25
N GLU A 887 28.71 27.35 -0.16
CA GLU A 887 27.63 27.67 0.80
C GLU A 887 27.89 28.98 1.55
N GLN A 888 29.14 29.24 1.92
CA GLN A 888 29.56 30.52 2.49
C GLN A 888 29.33 31.69 1.52
N ALA A 889 29.59 31.49 0.23
CA ALA A 889 29.37 32.51 -0.80
C ALA A 889 27.88 32.84 -0.99
N ARG A 890 27.00 31.84 -0.80
CA ARG A 890 25.54 32.03 -0.90
C ARG A 890 24.97 32.76 0.31
N ASP A 891 25.49 32.46 1.49
CA ASP A 891 24.98 32.96 2.75
C ASP A 891 26.13 33.52 3.58
N LEU A 892 26.62 34.70 3.15
CA LEU A 892 27.79 35.35 3.73
C LEU A 892 27.66 35.49 5.25
N LYS A 893 26.50 35.87 5.80
CA LYS A 893 26.34 36.12 7.24
C LYS A 893 25.75 34.96 8.03
N GLY A 894 24.92 34.11 7.41
CA GLY A 894 24.23 33.00 8.10
C GLY A 894 25.00 31.68 8.12
N PHE A 895 26.03 31.53 7.29
CA PHE A 895 26.83 30.31 7.17
C PHE A 895 28.30 30.53 7.54
N SER A 896 28.63 30.51 8.83
CA SER A 896 29.96 30.83 9.40
C SER A 896 31.04 29.75 9.22
N PHE A 897 31.25 29.25 8.01
CA PHE A 897 32.30 28.26 7.75
C PHE A 897 33.71 28.83 7.95
N ILE A 898 33.97 30.02 7.39
CA ILE A 898 35.32 30.64 7.41
C ILE A 898 35.78 30.91 8.84
N GLU A 899 34.88 31.41 9.70
CA GLU A 899 35.17 31.69 11.11
C GLU A 899 35.60 30.42 11.86
N ILE A 900 34.86 29.32 11.66
CA ILE A 900 35.15 28.04 12.33
C ILE A 900 36.42 27.41 11.75
N ALA A 901 36.60 27.48 10.43
CA ALA A 901 37.82 27.01 9.76
C ALA A 901 39.07 27.76 10.22
N ALA A 902 38.98 29.07 10.46
CA ALA A 902 40.05 29.87 11.03
C ALA A 902 40.34 29.49 12.48
N LYS A 903 39.30 29.32 13.31
CA LYS A 903 39.42 28.91 14.72
C LYS A 903 40.12 27.56 14.88
N GLU A 904 39.82 26.61 13.99
CA GLU A 904 40.41 25.27 14.00
C GLU A 904 41.73 25.18 13.21
N GLU A 905 42.30 26.31 12.77
CA GLU A 905 43.56 26.41 11.99
C GLU A 905 43.57 25.64 10.65
N LEU A 906 42.40 25.33 10.07
CA LEU A 906 42.30 24.66 8.78
C LEU A 906 42.95 25.47 7.65
N LEU A 907 42.80 26.79 7.72
CA LEU A 907 43.33 27.71 6.71
C LEU A 907 44.87 27.71 6.69
N HIS A 908 45.48 27.64 7.87
CA HIS A 908 46.93 27.55 8.00
C HIS A 908 47.46 26.24 7.38
N SER A 909 46.78 25.12 7.62
CA SER A 909 47.14 23.84 7.00
C SER A 909 47.05 23.88 5.46
N LEU A 910 46.03 24.53 4.89
CA LEU A 910 45.91 24.72 3.43
C LEU A 910 47.09 25.52 2.86
N GLU A 911 47.43 26.65 3.49
CA GLU A 911 48.54 27.49 3.07
C GLU A 911 49.90 26.79 3.21
N SER A 912 50.08 25.99 4.26
CA SER A 912 51.33 25.25 4.51
C SER A 912 51.64 24.21 3.43
N LEU A 913 50.60 23.70 2.76
CA LEU A 913 50.72 22.75 1.66
C LEU A 913 50.96 23.42 0.31
N ALA A 914 50.73 24.72 0.18
CA ALA A 914 50.86 25.42 -1.09
C ALA A 914 52.31 25.37 -1.58
N GLY A 915 52.52 24.78 -2.77
CA GLY A 915 53.85 24.63 -3.36
C GLY A 915 54.65 23.42 -2.87
N SER A 916 54.06 22.57 -2.01
CA SER A 916 54.69 21.32 -1.59
C SER A 916 54.65 20.26 -2.70
N ALA A 917 55.62 19.35 -2.72
CA ALA A 917 55.68 18.28 -3.74
C ALA A 917 54.56 17.24 -3.53
N GLU A 918 54.09 17.11 -2.28
CA GLU A 918 53.07 16.17 -1.83
C GLU A 918 51.69 16.46 -2.42
N VAL A 919 51.43 17.69 -2.87
CA VAL A 919 50.13 18.09 -3.45
C VAL A 919 50.18 18.29 -4.96
N ALA A 920 51.26 17.86 -5.63
CA ALA A 920 51.47 18.13 -7.06
C ALA A 920 50.28 17.71 -7.94
N ALA A 921 49.66 16.55 -7.66
CA ALA A 921 48.51 16.03 -8.40
C ALA A 921 47.23 16.88 -8.28
N HIS A 922 47.10 17.67 -7.21
CA HIS A 922 45.91 18.48 -6.91
C HIS A 922 46.26 19.96 -6.65
N SER A 923 47.41 20.40 -7.14
CA SER A 923 47.95 21.74 -6.90
C SER A 923 47.05 22.87 -7.40
N ASP A 924 46.38 22.67 -8.54
CA ASP A 924 45.41 23.65 -9.08
C ASP A 924 44.13 23.73 -8.25
N LEU A 925 43.62 22.61 -7.74
CA LEU A 925 42.46 22.60 -6.85
C LEU A 925 42.79 23.26 -5.51
N LEU A 926 43.96 22.95 -4.93
CA LEU A 926 44.44 23.61 -3.72
C LEU A 926 44.57 25.12 -3.92
N TRP A 927 45.16 25.55 -5.04
CA TRP A 927 45.25 26.97 -5.40
C TRP A 927 43.86 27.62 -5.47
N TRP A 928 42.90 26.98 -6.13
CA TRP A 928 41.54 27.49 -6.24
C TRP A 928 40.89 27.65 -4.86
N THR A 929 41.03 26.64 -3.98
CA THR A 929 40.48 26.66 -2.62
C THR A 929 41.05 27.80 -1.78
N ILE A 930 42.37 28.03 -1.87
CA ILE A 930 43.03 29.15 -1.18
C ILE A 930 42.53 30.50 -1.71
N GLN A 931 42.47 30.67 -3.04
CA GLN A 931 42.01 31.92 -3.65
C GLN A 931 40.55 32.26 -3.30
N ALA A 932 39.66 31.28 -3.39
CA ALA A 932 38.26 31.44 -3.03
C ALA A 932 38.13 31.89 -1.56
N ASN A 933 38.89 31.29 -0.67
CA ASN A 933 38.89 31.65 0.75
C ASN A 933 39.35 33.10 1.00
N PHE A 934 40.43 33.55 0.36
CA PHE A 934 40.89 34.94 0.48
C PHE A 934 39.83 35.96 0.04
N ILE A 935 39.14 35.71 -1.07
CA ILE A 935 38.09 36.60 -1.58
C ILE A 935 36.98 36.79 -0.53
N PHE A 936 36.55 35.71 0.12
CA PHE A 936 35.48 35.77 1.11
C PHE A 936 35.94 36.32 2.45
N PHE A 937 37.17 36.05 2.88
CA PHE A 937 37.73 36.60 4.13
C PHE A 937 37.79 38.14 4.10
N PHE A 938 38.23 38.73 2.99
CA PHE A 938 38.25 40.19 2.83
C PHE A 938 36.85 40.80 2.68
N SER A 939 35.90 40.07 2.07
CA SER A 939 34.51 40.50 1.97
C SER A 939 33.76 40.49 3.31
N TYR A 940 34.29 39.78 4.32
CA TYR A 940 33.73 39.69 5.68
C TYR A 940 34.30 40.74 6.64
N SER A 941 35.49 41.26 6.33
CA SER A 941 36.23 42.23 7.17
C SER A 941 35.91 43.69 6.86
N CYS A 942 35.11 43.94 5.81
CA CYS A 942 34.48 45.22 5.48
C CYS A 942 32.97 45.14 5.76
#